data_AF-A0A8T4C034-F1
#
_entry.id   AF-A0A8T4C034-F1
#
_cell.length_a   1.000
_cell.length_b   1.000
_cell.length_c   1.000
_cell.angle_alpha   90.00
_cell.angle_beta   90.00
_cell.angle_gamma   90.00
#
_symmetry.space_group_name_H-M   'P 1'
#
loop_
_entity.id
_entity.type
_entity.pdbx_description
1 polymer ?
#
loop_
_entity_poly.entity_id
_entity_poly.type
_entity_poly.pdbx_seq_one_letter_code
_entity_poly.pdbx_strand_id
1 'polypeptide(L)'
;MKALLGGLVLIGAFLWLVPAVAGMNVTDTAFIGGLLYRTASNGENLTLGVHGDDELYYFYGNFTSKVLGSGLVVNWTHLEWESDVNAAKGIVKVRVRAGNTSGYDSSWGGFSQNYTSAEDIGTISKYIQFDSILETKDDMSTPVLEEVVIFYEFIPPMVGLDSPSNNFISISGNVTFNCSSSSPNPVNNITFYSDLNGSWAPNETVSSENGSFTFTGIPDGTYHWNCRAADAAGAVAFHSVNYTVVVDASDSPPEIDAEVLPDVVEVGEDVGLRINATDNRGVREVWAVVTLPNSSKERVGLVNNGIVKYEALLEGDYIVKFFANDSFGGETSLLKSFKASSIIQFNLSVKGLNETGVKTRLAIFRGGKVVSNTSSGSGSFKKDVLKTEHDFLFSAFAGEFEVLIKGVDVSKESGFAVGLDKTTADGFSLVYAVKNPYSSSGGMVKIWYQKGFFENESYGVVYVCSDWNFSGRECEGSFKPVTSMKHDWKGNFFEFNVTGFSAFGLKQQGFCGDGSCVGGETVSSCPKDCNCSTSEQRVCGATDKGECSSGRQTCSGGKWGLCVGGKGPSTEVCNQKDDDCDGVVDNLGGGASVAATKCACYGGTAPGTEVCNGVDDDCDGAVDGISKACGSNIGECREGSQICTAGEFGNCIGSKGAAAEVCNQRDDDCDGVVDEGCGDCFNGIQDGDEKGVDCGGSCEEECAEFPILLVAVVGIVILVVVFIFIKMRNRGNSWEKLDQKYSYKPS
;
A
#
# COMPACT_ATOMS: atom_id res chain seq x y z
N MET A 1 92.31 42.03 -29.09
CA MET A 1 93.77 42.28 -29.04
C MET A 1 94.45 41.24 -29.90
N LYS A 2 95.38 41.70 -30.74
CA LYS A 2 96.17 40.93 -31.72
C LYS A 2 97.22 40.03 -31.05
N ALA A 3 97.74 39.12 -31.89
CA ALA A 3 99.04 38.43 -31.85
C ALA A 3 98.96 36.98 -31.29
N LEU A 4 99.58 35.94 -31.87
CA LEU A 4 100.69 35.84 -32.84
C LEU A 4 100.76 34.40 -33.42
N LEU A 5 101.06 34.33 -34.73
CA LEU A 5 101.66 33.29 -35.60
C LEU A 5 101.82 31.78 -35.25
N GLY A 6 101.59 30.96 -36.30
CA GLY A 6 102.39 29.79 -36.74
C GLY A 6 101.79 28.42 -36.36
N GLY A 7 101.55 27.42 -37.22
CA GLY A 7 101.90 27.13 -38.62
C GLY A 7 102.29 25.65 -38.75
N LEU A 8 101.49 24.85 -39.50
CA LEU A 8 101.75 23.47 -40.06
C LEU A 8 102.11 22.34 -39.05
N VAL A 9 101.77 21.04 -39.17
CA VAL A 9 101.11 20.16 -40.16
C VAL A 9 100.81 18.80 -39.44
N LEU A 10 99.74 18.11 -39.87
CA LEU A 10 99.33 16.68 -39.79
C LEU A 10 99.98 15.75 -38.73
N ILE A 11 99.26 14.86 -38.03
CA ILE A 11 98.49 13.70 -38.55
C ILE A 11 97.35 13.37 -37.58
N GLY A 12 96.18 13.04 -38.14
CA GLY A 12 94.93 12.80 -37.43
C GLY A 12 94.72 11.38 -36.91
N ALA A 13 93.95 11.31 -35.83
CA ALA A 13 93.08 10.19 -35.46
C ALA A 13 91.87 10.81 -34.76
N PHE A 14 90.78 11.04 -35.50
CA PHE A 14 89.52 11.55 -34.96
C PHE A 14 88.68 10.35 -34.49
N LEU A 15 88.73 10.06 -33.19
CA LEU A 15 87.67 9.36 -32.47
C LEU A 15 86.97 10.42 -31.61
N TRP A 16 85.75 10.82 -31.96
CA TRP A 16 84.93 11.67 -31.09
C TRP A 16 83.89 10.84 -30.36
N LEU A 17 84.09 10.67 -29.06
CA LEU A 17 83.04 10.54 -28.06
C LEU A 17 82.68 11.96 -27.58
N VAL A 18 81.40 12.34 -27.62
CA VAL A 18 80.85 13.51 -26.89
C VAL A 18 79.85 12.99 -25.85
N PRO A 19 79.85 13.53 -24.62
CA PRO A 19 79.01 13.04 -23.52
C PRO A 19 77.58 13.61 -23.56
N ALA A 20 76.70 12.90 -22.87
CA ALA A 20 75.28 13.16 -22.71
C ALA A 20 74.94 14.54 -22.10
N VAL A 21 73.96 15.22 -22.70
CA VAL A 21 73.12 16.24 -22.07
C VAL A 21 71.66 15.96 -22.46
N ALA A 22 70.77 16.01 -21.46
CA ALA A 22 69.36 15.66 -21.54
C ALA A 22 68.54 16.65 -22.40
N GLY A 23 67.61 16.11 -23.19
CA GLY A 23 66.59 16.87 -23.93
C GLY A 23 66.45 16.40 -25.39
N MET A 24 65.35 15.72 -25.70
CA MET A 24 65.05 15.06 -26.99
C MET A 24 65.10 15.97 -28.23
N ASN A 25 65.79 15.47 -29.27
CA ASN A 25 65.29 15.36 -30.65
C ASN A 25 66.12 14.25 -31.33
N VAL A 26 65.61 13.02 -31.34
CA VAL A 26 66.21 11.90 -32.09
C VAL A 26 65.62 11.96 -33.50
N THR A 27 66.19 12.79 -34.36
CA THR A 27 66.25 12.46 -35.78
C THR A 27 67.40 11.48 -35.95
N ASP A 28 67.09 10.28 -36.45
CA ASP A 28 68.01 9.28 -36.98
C ASP A 28 69.43 9.81 -37.22
N THR A 29 70.33 9.56 -36.27
CA THR A 29 71.73 9.36 -36.63
C THR A 29 71.83 7.88 -36.93
N ALA A 30 71.64 7.51 -38.19
CA ALA A 30 71.92 6.18 -38.68
C ALA A 30 73.30 5.77 -38.15
N PHE A 31 73.36 4.68 -37.40
CA PHE A 31 74.64 4.07 -37.04
C PHE A 31 75.21 3.50 -38.34
N ILE A 32 75.96 4.33 -39.07
CA ILE A 32 76.64 3.91 -40.29
C ILE A 32 77.81 3.04 -39.86
N GLY A 33 77.71 1.74 -40.09
CA GLY A 33 78.84 0.83 -39.99
C GLY A 33 79.65 0.88 -41.28
N GLY A 34 80.97 0.94 -41.18
CA GLY A 34 81.89 0.82 -42.32
C GLY A 34 82.66 -0.49 -42.24
N LEU A 35 82.58 -1.32 -43.28
CA LEU A 35 83.51 -2.44 -43.47
C LEU A 35 84.70 -1.97 -44.29
N LEU A 36 85.83 -1.81 -43.59
CA LEU A 36 87.12 -1.48 -44.19
C LEU A 36 87.75 -2.73 -44.82
N TYR A 37 88.03 -2.69 -46.13
CA TYR A 37 88.81 -3.71 -46.80
C TYR A 37 90.07 -3.11 -47.44
N ARG A 38 91.23 -3.45 -46.85
CA ARG A 38 92.55 -3.19 -47.44
C ARG A 38 92.89 -4.30 -48.43
N THR A 39 93.35 -3.94 -49.62
CA THR A 39 93.40 -4.84 -50.78
C THR A 39 94.51 -5.90 -50.73
N ALA A 40 95.35 -5.94 -49.70
CA ALA A 40 96.19 -7.10 -49.36
C ALA A 40 96.46 -7.24 -47.85
N SER A 41 96.64 -8.47 -47.35
CA SER A 41 96.90 -8.79 -45.94
C SER A 41 98.26 -8.29 -45.39
N ASN A 42 99.11 -7.75 -46.26
CA ASN A 42 100.49 -7.32 -46.03
C ASN A 42 100.74 -5.83 -46.36
N GLY A 43 99.72 -5.06 -46.77
CA GLY A 43 99.84 -3.61 -46.97
C GLY A 43 100.44 -3.16 -48.32
N GLU A 44 100.46 -4.02 -49.34
CA GLU A 44 100.75 -3.63 -50.72
C GLU A 44 99.45 -3.41 -51.49
N ASN A 45 99.40 -2.35 -52.31
CA ASN A 45 98.22 -1.95 -53.08
C ASN A 45 97.93 -2.93 -54.23
N LEU A 46 96.68 -3.04 -54.66
CA LEU A 46 96.29 -3.91 -55.78
C LEU A 46 96.68 -3.28 -57.11
N THR A 47 97.50 -3.99 -57.90
CA THR A 47 97.96 -3.59 -59.24
C THR A 47 97.82 -4.72 -60.26
N LEU A 48 97.96 -4.40 -61.55
CA LEU A 48 98.07 -5.39 -62.62
C LEU A 48 99.38 -6.17 -62.46
N GLY A 49 99.36 -7.46 -62.78
CA GLY A 49 100.55 -8.32 -62.77
C GLY A 49 101.48 -7.98 -63.94
N VAL A 50 102.74 -8.38 -63.80
CA VAL A 50 103.78 -8.24 -64.83
C VAL A 50 103.94 -9.57 -65.58
N HIS A 51 104.13 -9.55 -66.90
CA HIS A 51 104.30 -10.78 -67.71
C HIS A 51 105.62 -10.82 -68.48
N GLY A 52 106.32 -11.96 -68.36
CA GLY A 52 107.58 -12.22 -69.05
C GLY A 52 108.78 -11.56 -68.38
N ASP A 53 109.95 -11.72 -69.00
CA ASP A 53 111.22 -11.13 -68.52
C ASP A 53 111.35 -9.62 -68.86
N ASP A 54 110.35 -9.04 -69.55
CA ASP A 54 110.37 -7.66 -70.08
C ASP A 54 109.77 -6.59 -69.14
N GLU A 55 109.41 -6.92 -67.90
CA GLU A 55 108.82 -6.03 -66.88
C GLU A 55 107.55 -5.24 -67.32
N LEU A 56 106.76 -5.75 -68.27
CA LEU A 56 105.52 -5.12 -68.74
C LEU A 56 104.26 -5.59 -67.99
N TYR A 57 103.35 -4.67 -67.70
CA TYR A 57 102.06 -4.95 -67.07
C TYR A 57 101.04 -5.54 -68.05
N TYR A 58 100.19 -6.44 -67.57
CA TYR A 58 98.98 -6.83 -68.29
C TYR A 58 98.05 -5.63 -68.51
N PHE A 59 97.39 -5.55 -69.67
CA PHE A 59 96.43 -4.48 -69.98
C PHE A 59 95.12 -4.56 -69.16
N TYR A 60 94.82 -5.72 -68.59
CA TYR A 60 93.56 -6.00 -67.91
C TYR A 60 93.76 -7.00 -66.77
N GLY A 61 93.09 -6.75 -65.65
CA GLY A 61 93.07 -7.65 -64.50
C GLY A 61 91.79 -7.48 -63.69
N ASN A 62 91.41 -8.53 -62.99
CA ASN A 62 90.25 -8.53 -62.12
C ASN A 62 90.60 -9.17 -60.77
N PHE A 63 90.10 -8.58 -59.70
CA PHE A 63 90.25 -9.09 -58.35
C PHE A 63 88.88 -9.14 -57.66
N THR A 64 88.51 -10.32 -57.19
CA THR A 64 87.30 -10.51 -56.39
C THR A 64 87.67 -10.60 -54.92
N SER A 65 87.07 -9.75 -54.08
CA SER A 65 87.29 -9.74 -52.64
C SER A 65 86.87 -11.05 -51.97
N LYS A 66 87.26 -11.28 -50.72
CA LYS A 66 86.54 -12.27 -49.89
C LYS A 66 85.09 -11.82 -49.66
N VAL A 67 84.23 -12.75 -49.27
CA VAL A 67 82.88 -12.40 -48.79
C VAL A 67 83.00 -11.60 -47.50
N LEU A 68 82.42 -10.40 -47.51
CA LEU A 68 82.34 -9.49 -46.36
C LEU A 68 80.95 -9.63 -45.75
N GLY A 69 80.85 -9.58 -44.42
CA GLY A 69 79.57 -9.71 -43.73
C GLY A 69 79.52 -8.82 -42.51
N SER A 70 78.36 -8.20 -42.31
CA SER A 70 78.05 -7.44 -41.09
C SER A 70 77.57 -8.34 -39.94
N GLY A 71 77.31 -9.63 -40.22
CA GLY A 71 76.78 -10.60 -39.25
C GLY A 71 75.26 -10.53 -39.07
N LEU A 72 74.61 -9.47 -39.55
CA LEU A 72 73.17 -9.18 -39.48
C LEU A 72 72.65 -8.79 -40.88
N VAL A 73 71.34 -8.77 -41.09
CA VAL A 73 70.78 -8.25 -42.36
C VAL A 73 70.79 -6.72 -42.29
N VAL A 74 71.50 -6.08 -43.21
CA VAL A 74 71.72 -4.63 -43.25
C VAL A 74 71.39 -4.07 -44.63
N ASN A 75 71.14 -2.77 -44.71
CA ASN A 75 71.07 -2.06 -45.98
C ASN A 75 72.47 -1.56 -46.35
N TRP A 76 73.09 -2.11 -47.39
CA TRP A 76 74.35 -1.60 -47.92
C TRP A 76 74.08 -0.29 -48.64
N THR A 77 74.62 0.81 -48.12
CA THR A 77 74.25 2.16 -48.57
C THR A 77 75.07 2.58 -49.77
N HIS A 78 76.38 2.71 -49.61
CA HIS A 78 77.31 3.13 -50.67
C HIS A 78 78.69 2.48 -50.48
N LEU A 79 79.53 2.55 -51.52
CA LEU A 79 80.95 2.20 -51.40
C LEU A 79 81.85 3.36 -51.83
N GLU A 80 82.99 3.47 -51.16
CA GLU A 80 84.05 4.41 -51.49
C GLU A 80 85.35 3.64 -51.71
N TRP A 81 86.21 4.13 -52.59
CA TRP A 81 87.55 3.57 -52.75
C TRP A 81 88.59 4.63 -53.08
N GLU A 82 89.82 4.37 -52.65
CA GLU A 82 91.00 5.20 -52.90
C GLU A 82 91.91 4.50 -53.92
N SER A 83 92.32 5.22 -54.96
CA SER A 83 93.13 4.67 -56.04
C SER A 83 94.10 5.70 -56.62
N ASP A 84 95.35 5.31 -56.85
CA ASP A 84 96.32 6.10 -57.62
C ASP A 84 96.25 5.69 -59.09
N VAL A 85 95.58 6.52 -59.89
CA VAL A 85 95.28 6.26 -61.30
C VAL A 85 95.54 7.52 -62.12
N ASN A 86 96.43 7.43 -63.10
CA ASN A 86 96.45 8.41 -64.18
C ASN A 86 95.26 8.13 -65.10
N ALA A 87 94.19 8.94 -65.00
CA ALA A 87 92.95 8.75 -65.76
C ALA A 87 93.11 8.73 -67.29
N ALA A 88 94.24 9.25 -67.82
CA ALA A 88 94.56 9.16 -69.25
C ALA A 88 95.12 7.77 -69.66
N LYS A 89 95.64 7.02 -68.69
CA LYS A 89 96.37 5.76 -68.90
C LYS A 89 95.70 4.53 -68.28
N GLY A 90 94.89 4.67 -67.23
CA GLY A 90 94.21 3.53 -66.59
C GLY A 90 92.85 3.86 -65.99
N ILE A 91 92.08 2.82 -65.66
CA ILE A 91 90.72 2.89 -65.10
C ILE A 91 90.56 1.83 -64.01
N VAL A 92 89.96 2.21 -62.88
CA VAL A 92 89.48 1.28 -61.84
C VAL A 92 87.96 1.29 -61.85
N LYS A 93 87.35 0.11 -61.93
CA LYS A 93 85.90 -0.08 -61.84
C LYS A 93 85.62 -1.06 -60.71
N VAL A 94 84.65 -0.73 -59.86
CA VAL A 94 84.21 -1.62 -58.78
C VAL A 94 82.76 -1.99 -59.01
N ARG A 95 82.44 -3.28 -58.90
CA ARG A 95 81.06 -3.80 -58.95
C ARG A 95 80.82 -4.69 -57.74
N VAL A 96 79.60 -4.73 -57.24
CA VAL A 96 79.24 -5.52 -56.06
C VAL A 96 78.21 -6.61 -56.35
N ARG A 97 78.20 -7.65 -55.54
CA ARG A 97 77.09 -8.59 -55.41
C ARG A 97 76.83 -8.87 -53.94
N ALA A 98 75.60 -9.25 -53.62
CA ALA A 98 75.14 -9.44 -52.26
C ALA A 98 74.39 -10.77 -52.12
N GLY A 99 74.40 -11.35 -50.92
CA GLY A 99 73.69 -12.59 -50.59
C GLY A 99 73.51 -12.79 -49.08
N ASN A 100 72.71 -13.78 -48.69
CA ASN A 100 72.31 -14.01 -47.30
C ASN A 100 73.07 -15.14 -46.59
N THR A 101 73.94 -15.85 -47.31
CA THR A 101 74.79 -16.91 -46.76
C THR A 101 76.27 -16.64 -47.01
N SER A 102 77.14 -17.23 -46.18
CA SER A 102 78.59 -17.02 -46.28
C SER A 102 79.23 -17.75 -47.47
N GLY A 103 78.48 -18.60 -48.19
CA GLY A 103 78.88 -19.26 -49.42
C GLY A 103 77.91 -18.95 -50.55
N TYR A 104 78.26 -19.27 -51.80
CA TYR A 104 77.41 -18.91 -52.94
C TYR A 104 76.25 -19.91 -53.10
N ASP A 105 75.02 -19.42 -52.96
CA ASP A 105 73.77 -20.15 -53.18
C ASP A 105 72.78 -19.28 -53.96
N SER A 106 71.50 -19.69 -54.01
CA SER A 106 70.44 -18.97 -54.71
C SER A 106 70.08 -17.60 -54.10
N SER A 107 70.59 -17.25 -52.92
CA SER A 107 70.41 -15.92 -52.32
C SER A 107 71.36 -14.87 -52.86
N TRP A 108 72.44 -15.29 -53.56
CA TRP A 108 73.41 -14.38 -54.14
C TRP A 108 72.97 -13.87 -55.51
N GLY A 109 72.99 -12.54 -55.67
CA GLY A 109 72.84 -11.90 -56.98
C GLY A 109 74.08 -12.04 -57.85
N GLY A 110 73.93 -11.76 -59.15
CA GLY A 110 75.06 -11.50 -60.04
C GLY A 110 75.80 -10.22 -59.64
N PHE A 111 77.01 -10.03 -60.15
CA PHE A 111 77.68 -8.73 -60.03
C PHE A 111 76.89 -7.67 -60.78
N SER A 112 76.65 -6.56 -60.09
CA SER A 112 76.03 -5.34 -60.59
C SER A 112 76.84 -4.66 -61.70
N GLN A 113 76.32 -3.54 -62.20
CA GLN A 113 77.08 -2.64 -63.05
C GLN A 113 78.30 -2.04 -62.30
N ASN A 114 79.20 -1.41 -63.04
CA ASN A 114 80.33 -0.71 -62.45
C ASN A 114 79.81 0.55 -61.74
N TYR A 115 80.08 0.67 -60.46
CA TYR A 115 79.78 1.87 -59.68
C TYR A 115 80.82 2.96 -59.93
N THR A 116 80.42 4.19 -59.64
CA THR A 116 81.30 5.33 -59.35
C THR A 116 81.54 5.44 -57.84
N SER A 117 82.67 6.03 -57.43
CA SER A 117 83.00 6.14 -56.01
C SER A 117 81.95 7.04 -55.32
N ALA A 118 81.48 6.59 -54.15
CA ALA A 118 80.36 7.16 -53.39
C ALA A 118 78.96 7.01 -54.02
N GLU A 119 78.77 6.10 -54.99
CA GLU A 119 77.45 5.76 -55.53
C GLU A 119 76.67 4.80 -54.61
N ASP A 120 75.35 5.00 -54.54
CA ASP A 120 74.45 4.18 -53.73
C ASP A 120 74.31 2.75 -54.27
N ILE A 121 74.52 1.76 -53.39
CA ILE A 121 74.30 0.34 -53.64
C ILE A 121 72.83 -0.04 -53.41
N GLY A 122 72.23 0.45 -52.33
CA GLY A 122 70.82 0.26 -51.97
C GLY A 122 70.34 -1.19 -51.90
N THR A 123 71.20 -2.12 -51.46
CA THR A 123 70.88 -3.56 -51.43
C THR A 123 70.80 -4.09 -50.01
N ILE A 124 69.78 -4.91 -49.72
CA ILE A 124 69.57 -5.52 -48.41
C ILE A 124 70.11 -6.95 -48.40
N SER A 125 71.09 -7.24 -47.55
CA SER A 125 71.60 -8.60 -47.37
C SER A 125 72.43 -8.75 -46.08
N LYS A 126 72.81 -9.99 -45.77
CA LYS A 126 73.77 -10.28 -44.68
C LYS A 126 75.24 -10.16 -45.11
N TYR A 127 75.52 -10.43 -46.38
CA TYR A 127 76.87 -10.46 -46.94
C TYR A 127 76.96 -9.71 -48.26
N ILE A 128 78.12 -9.13 -48.53
CA ILE A 128 78.47 -8.42 -49.75
C ILE A 128 79.86 -8.82 -50.22
N GLN A 129 80.09 -8.76 -51.52
CA GLN A 129 81.39 -8.99 -52.14
C GLN A 129 81.58 -8.01 -53.28
N PHE A 130 82.79 -7.48 -53.42
CA PHE A 130 83.13 -6.61 -54.53
C PHE A 130 84.11 -7.29 -55.48
N ASP A 131 84.08 -6.83 -56.72
CA ASP A 131 84.97 -7.24 -57.79
C ASP A 131 85.53 -5.96 -58.43
N SER A 132 86.85 -5.82 -58.39
CA SER A 132 87.55 -4.64 -58.88
C SER A 132 88.28 -4.98 -60.17
N ILE A 133 87.94 -4.25 -61.23
CA ILE A 133 88.50 -4.40 -62.57
C ILE A 133 89.49 -3.25 -62.79
N LEU A 134 90.73 -3.62 -63.11
CA LEU A 134 91.81 -2.71 -63.43
C LEU A 134 92.12 -2.81 -64.92
N GLU A 135 92.14 -1.67 -65.61
CA GLU A 135 92.47 -1.55 -67.03
C GLU A 135 93.59 -0.52 -67.21
N THR A 136 94.58 -0.81 -68.05
CA THR A 136 95.58 0.16 -68.51
C THR A 136 95.66 0.20 -70.02
N LYS A 137 96.08 1.34 -70.58
CA LYS A 137 96.40 1.54 -72.01
C LYS A 137 97.91 1.66 -72.24
N ASP A 138 98.70 1.62 -71.16
CA ASP A 138 100.14 1.78 -71.13
C ASP A 138 100.71 0.58 -70.36
N ASP A 139 101.40 -0.31 -71.06
CA ASP A 139 102.00 -1.53 -70.48
C ASP A 139 103.20 -1.24 -69.55
N MET A 140 103.64 0.02 -69.46
CA MET A 140 104.64 0.48 -68.49
C MET A 140 104.02 1.10 -67.22
N SER A 141 102.69 1.20 -67.11
CA SER A 141 102.03 1.77 -65.92
C SER A 141 100.76 1.03 -65.55
N THR A 142 100.59 0.74 -64.27
CA THR A 142 99.39 0.09 -63.73
C THR A 142 98.58 1.05 -62.87
N PRO A 143 97.23 1.04 -62.95
CA PRO A 143 96.40 1.62 -61.90
C PRO A 143 96.63 0.89 -60.58
N VAL A 144 96.46 1.61 -59.48
CA VAL A 144 96.68 1.12 -58.12
C VAL A 144 95.40 1.32 -57.31
N LEU A 145 94.84 0.27 -56.72
CA LEU A 145 93.68 0.33 -55.82
C LEU A 145 94.13 0.06 -54.38
N GLU A 146 94.02 1.06 -53.52
CA GLU A 146 94.57 1.06 -52.15
C GLU A 146 93.55 0.52 -51.13
N GLU A 147 92.33 1.03 -51.18
CA GLU A 147 91.31 0.75 -50.18
C GLU A 147 89.91 0.73 -50.79
N VAL A 148 89.06 -0.18 -50.31
CA VAL A 148 87.61 -0.17 -50.57
C VAL A 148 86.88 -0.20 -49.23
N VAL A 149 86.02 0.79 -49.00
CA VAL A 149 85.14 0.89 -47.84
C VAL A 149 83.70 0.71 -48.30
N ILE A 150 82.98 -0.20 -47.66
CA ILE A 150 81.55 -0.40 -47.91
C ILE A 150 80.78 0.01 -46.65
N PHE A 151 79.83 0.93 -46.82
CA PHE A 151 78.99 1.44 -45.75
C PHE A 151 77.65 0.71 -45.69
N TYR A 152 77.09 0.59 -44.49
CA TYR A 152 75.77 0.01 -44.27
C TYR A 152 75.03 0.66 -43.11
N GLU A 153 73.71 0.52 -43.13
CA GLU A 153 72.81 0.97 -42.08
C GLU A 153 71.92 -0.19 -41.60
N PHE A 154 71.52 -0.14 -40.33
CA PHE A 154 70.58 -1.10 -39.78
C PHE A 154 69.15 -0.77 -40.22
N ILE A 155 68.34 -1.81 -40.47
CA ILE A 155 66.96 -1.67 -40.92
C ILE A 155 66.05 -1.70 -39.68
N PRO A 156 65.34 -0.61 -39.34
CA PRO A 156 64.44 -0.61 -38.20
C PRO A 156 63.27 -1.59 -38.36
N PRO A 157 62.77 -2.19 -37.26
CA PRO A 157 61.58 -3.04 -37.31
C PRO A 157 60.32 -2.25 -37.69
N MET A 158 59.39 -2.87 -38.40
CA MET A 158 58.03 -2.35 -38.55
C MET A 158 57.18 -2.77 -37.36
N VAL A 159 56.38 -1.85 -36.81
CA VAL A 159 55.49 -2.12 -35.66
C VAL A 159 54.03 -1.96 -36.06
N GLY A 160 53.21 -2.96 -35.71
CA GLY A 160 51.75 -2.97 -35.82
C GLY A 160 51.08 -2.84 -34.46
N LEU A 161 50.01 -2.05 -34.40
CA LEU A 161 49.11 -1.95 -33.24
C LEU A 161 47.85 -2.78 -33.54
N ASP A 162 47.78 -3.99 -32.99
CA ASP A 162 46.76 -4.98 -33.36
C ASP A 162 45.45 -4.79 -32.61
N SER A 163 45.53 -4.44 -31.32
CA SER A 163 44.37 -4.19 -30.46
C SER A 163 44.79 -3.31 -29.26
N PRO A 164 43.92 -2.44 -28.75
CA PRO A 164 42.60 -2.11 -29.28
C PRO A 164 42.67 -1.24 -30.54
N SER A 165 41.56 -1.11 -31.28
CA SER A 165 41.53 -0.20 -32.44
C SER A 165 41.67 1.27 -32.01
N ASN A 166 42.09 2.15 -32.93
CA ASN A 166 42.18 3.59 -32.65
C ASN A 166 40.80 4.16 -32.26
N ASN A 167 40.74 4.95 -31.18
CA ASN A 167 39.52 5.44 -30.52
C ASN A 167 38.65 4.37 -29.86
N PHE A 168 39.25 3.28 -29.38
CA PHE A 168 38.53 2.28 -28.60
C PHE A 168 38.03 2.84 -27.27
N ILE A 169 36.83 2.41 -26.86
CA ILE A 169 36.18 2.83 -25.61
C ILE A 169 36.15 1.63 -24.66
N SER A 170 36.61 1.82 -23.41
CA SER A 170 36.53 0.81 -22.34
C SER A 170 35.69 1.32 -21.18
N ILE A 171 34.63 0.56 -20.85
CA ILE A 171 33.74 0.81 -19.71
C ILE A 171 34.17 0.05 -18.43
N SER A 172 35.25 -0.74 -18.51
CA SER A 172 35.68 -1.60 -17.39
C SER A 172 36.93 -1.10 -16.68
N GLY A 173 37.62 -0.10 -17.24
CA GLY A 173 38.95 0.32 -16.79
C GLY A 173 40.07 -0.70 -17.10
N ASN A 174 39.75 -1.84 -17.72
CA ASN A 174 40.70 -2.88 -18.10
C ASN A 174 40.85 -2.92 -19.62
N VAL A 175 42.08 -2.81 -20.13
CA VAL A 175 42.36 -2.77 -21.58
C VAL A 175 43.58 -3.62 -21.89
N THR A 176 43.43 -4.54 -22.84
CA THR A 176 44.51 -5.38 -23.36
C THR A 176 45.06 -4.81 -24.66
N PHE A 177 46.35 -4.47 -24.64
CA PHE A 177 47.11 -3.94 -25.77
C PHE A 177 47.94 -5.06 -26.40
N ASN A 178 47.79 -5.21 -27.71
CA ASN A 178 48.50 -6.19 -28.52
C ASN A 178 49.29 -5.47 -29.61
N CYS A 179 50.55 -5.86 -29.74
CA CYS A 179 51.45 -5.33 -30.74
C CYS A 179 52.20 -6.46 -31.43
N SER A 180 52.39 -6.29 -32.72
CA SER A 180 53.17 -7.16 -33.59
C SER A 180 54.33 -6.38 -34.19
N SER A 181 55.39 -7.09 -34.55
CA SER A 181 56.53 -6.50 -35.25
C SER A 181 57.04 -7.39 -36.36
N SER A 182 57.62 -6.77 -37.38
CA SER A 182 58.26 -7.46 -38.50
C SER A 182 59.59 -6.80 -38.80
N SER A 183 60.67 -7.58 -38.81
CA SER A 183 62.02 -7.09 -39.13
C SER A 183 62.81 -8.15 -39.90
N PRO A 184 63.72 -7.75 -40.82
CA PRO A 184 64.70 -8.65 -41.41
C PRO A 184 65.65 -9.28 -40.39
N ASN A 185 65.83 -8.66 -39.22
CA ASN A 185 66.58 -9.20 -38.09
C ASN A 185 65.63 -9.68 -36.97
N PRO A 186 66.01 -10.71 -36.18
CA PRO A 186 65.18 -11.15 -35.06
C PRO A 186 64.85 -10.00 -34.12
N VAL A 187 63.57 -9.85 -33.76
CA VAL A 187 63.14 -8.82 -32.80
C VAL A 187 63.46 -9.28 -31.37
N ASN A 188 64.23 -8.48 -30.63
CA ASN A 188 64.62 -8.79 -29.26
C ASN A 188 63.48 -8.54 -28.28
N ASN A 189 62.82 -7.38 -28.42
CA ASN A 189 61.72 -7.01 -27.56
C ASN A 189 60.79 -5.96 -28.19
N ILE A 190 59.57 -5.89 -27.65
CA ILE A 190 58.61 -4.81 -27.85
C ILE A 190 58.33 -4.17 -26.49
N THR A 191 58.47 -2.85 -26.42
CA THR A 191 58.09 -2.04 -25.26
C THR A 191 56.79 -1.29 -25.54
N PHE A 192 55.79 -1.46 -24.68
CA PHE A 192 54.54 -0.69 -24.70
C PHE A 192 54.78 0.72 -24.16
N TYR A 193 54.25 1.73 -24.84
CA TYR A 193 54.28 3.13 -24.44
C TYR A 193 52.86 3.66 -24.33
N SER A 194 52.60 4.44 -23.29
CA SER A 194 51.33 5.14 -23.11
C SER A 194 51.48 6.37 -22.21
N ASP A 195 50.45 7.20 -22.19
CA ASP A 195 50.27 8.27 -21.19
C ASP A 195 49.30 7.90 -20.07
N LEU A 196 48.98 6.60 -19.90
CA LEU A 196 48.05 6.06 -18.89
C LEU A 196 48.45 6.42 -17.45
N ASN A 197 49.74 6.61 -17.19
CA ASN A 197 50.28 7.00 -15.88
C ASN A 197 50.48 8.54 -15.75
N GLY A 198 49.83 9.33 -16.60
CA GLY A 198 49.87 10.80 -16.59
C GLY A 198 51.04 11.43 -17.35
N SER A 199 51.98 10.64 -17.86
CA SER A 199 53.02 11.11 -18.79
C SER A 199 53.41 10.01 -19.77
N TRP A 200 53.83 10.40 -20.97
CA TRP A 200 54.26 9.48 -22.02
C TRP A 200 55.53 8.75 -21.61
N ALA A 201 55.39 7.47 -21.26
CA ALA A 201 56.47 6.67 -20.68
C ALA A 201 56.40 5.21 -21.16
N PRO A 202 57.52 4.47 -21.11
CA PRO A 202 57.50 3.02 -21.29
C PRO A 202 56.76 2.36 -20.12
N ASN A 203 55.93 1.37 -20.42
CA ASN A 203 55.16 0.63 -19.43
C ASN A 203 55.73 -0.77 -19.22
N GLU A 204 55.55 -1.66 -20.19
CA GLU A 204 55.95 -3.07 -20.11
C GLU A 204 56.81 -3.44 -21.32
N THR A 205 57.79 -4.34 -21.15
CA THR A 205 58.63 -4.82 -22.25
C THR A 205 58.52 -6.34 -22.37
N VAL A 206 58.10 -6.81 -23.54
CA VAL A 206 57.96 -8.23 -23.86
C VAL A 206 59.11 -8.66 -24.77
N SER A 207 59.88 -9.66 -24.36
CA SER A 207 61.01 -10.21 -25.13
C SER A 207 60.54 -11.15 -26.25
N SER A 208 59.72 -10.63 -27.16
CA SER A 208 59.10 -11.37 -28.27
C SER A 208 58.80 -10.43 -29.43
N GLU A 209 58.68 -10.97 -30.64
CA GLU A 209 58.22 -10.24 -31.85
C GLU A 209 56.73 -9.89 -31.81
N ASN A 210 55.96 -10.51 -30.91
CA ASN A 210 54.57 -10.20 -30.59
C ASN A 210 54.42 -10.05 -29.08
N GLY A 211 53.75 -8.98 -28.65
CA GLY A 211 53.50 -8.69 -27.24
C GLY A 211 52.01 -8.48 -26.96
N SER A 212 51.58 -8.91 -25.77
CA SER A 212 50.25 -8.63 -25.23
C SER A 212 50.39 -8.18 -23.78
N PHE A 213 49.75 -7.08 -23.41
CA PHE A 213 49.77 -6.56 -22.04
C PHE A 213 48.43 -5.93 -21.65
N THR A 214 47.94 -6.26 -20.46
CA THR A 214 46.67 -5.74 -19.94
C THR A 214 46.93 -4.73 -18.82
N PHE A 215 46.44 -3.51 -19.01
CA PHE A 215 46.33 -2.54 -17.92
C PHE A 215 44.97 -2.71 -17.25
N THR A 216 44.95 -2.60 -15.92
CA THR A 216 43.73 -2.69 -15.13
C THR A 216 43.56 -1.46 -14.25
N GLY A 217 42.31 -1.10 -13.97
CA GLY A 217 41.98 0.04 -13.12
C GLY A 217 42.44 1.39 -13.66
N ILE A 218 42.43 1.56 -14.99
CA ILE A 218 42.73 2.84 -15.63
C ILE A 218 41.64 3.87 -15.22
N PRO A 219 41.99 5.07 -14.73
CA PRO A 219 41.03 6.13 -14.44
C PRO A 219 40.35 6.66 -15.68
N ASP A 220 39.19 7.29 -15.52
CA ASP A 220 38.47 7.88 -16.66
C ASP A 220 39.29 8.96 -17.36
N GLY A 221 39.34 8.89 -18.68
CA GLY A 221 40.17 9.79 -19.48
C GLY A 221 40.39 9.29 -20.90
N THR A 222 41.02 10.14 -21.71
CA THR A 222 41.51 9.76 -23.05
C THR A 222 43.02 9.65 -23.00
N TYR A 223 43.52 8.51 -23.44
CA TYR A 223 44.93 8.15 -23.37
C TYR A 223 45.45 7.76 -24.75
N HIS A 224 46.71 8.05 -24.99
CA HIS A 224 47.45 7.65 -26.18
C HIS A 224 48.33 6.44 -25.86
N TRP A 225 48.49 5.56 -26.84
CA TRP A 225 49.37 4.41 -26.72
C TRP A 225 50.06 4.08 -28.05
N ASN A 226 51.22 3.45 -27.95
CA ASN A 226 52.05 2.99 -29.07
C ASN A 226 52.97 1.84 -28.58
N CYS A 227 53.67 1.20 -29.49
CA CYS A 227 54.66 0.18 -29.20
C CYS A 227 55.98 0.53 -29.88
N ARG A 228 57.09 0.20 -29.19
CA ARG A 228 58.45 0.38 -29.68
C ARG A 228 59.13 -0.98 -29.78
N ALA A 229 59.50 -1.42 -30.97
CA ALA A 229 60.27 -2.64 -31.17
C ALA A 229 61.77 -2.35 -31.23
N ALA A 230 62.57 -3.28 -30.72
CA ALA A 230 64.02 -3.28 -30.84
C ALA A 230 64.48 -4.63 -31.41
N ASP A 231 65.31 -4.61 -32.45
CA ASP A 231 65.84 -5.84 -33.05
C ASP A 231 67.22 -6.24 -32.51
N ALA A 232 67.67 -7.43 -32.93
CA ALA A 232 68.98 -7.99 -32.61
C ALA A 232 70.15 -7.14 -33.14
N ALA A 233 69.89 -6.25 -34.10
CA ALA A 233 70.87 -5.31 -34.64
C ALA A 233 70.98 -4.01 -33.83
N GLY A 234 70.08 -3.80 -32.86
CA GLY A 234 69.99 -2.58 -32.06
C GLY A 234 69.19 -1.48 -32.75
N ALA A 235 68.56 -1.75 -33.90
CA ALA A 235 67.64 -0.82 -34.54
C ALA A 235 66.30 -0.80 -33.81
N VAL A 236 65.74 0.40 -33.70
CA VAL A 236 64.53 0.65 -32.89
C VAL A 236 63.53 1.48 -33.68
N ALA A 237 62.25 1.16 -33.55
CA ALA A 237 61.18 1.93 -34.20
C ALA A 237 59.87 1.86 -33.41
N PHE A 238 59.09 2.93 -33.53
CA PHE A 238 57.70 3.00 -33.06
C PHE A 238 56.74 2.68 -34.21
N HIS A 239 55.47 2.40 -33.89
CA HIS A 239 54.43 2.56 -34.91
C HIS A 239 54.35 4.04 -35.34
N SER A 240 54.00 4.28 -36.61
CA SER A 240 53.98 5.61 -37.21
C SER A 240 52.92 6.56 -36.62
N VAL A 241 51.91 6.02 -35.94
CA VAL A 241 50.80 6.78 -35.36
C VAL A 241 50.51 6.29 -33.95
N ASN A 242 50.22 7.19 -33.02
CA ASN A 242 49.72 6.84 -31.70
C ASN A 242 48.21 6.55 -31.79
N TYR A 243 47.76 5.42 -31.25
CA TYR A 243 46.33 5.13 -31.13
C TYR A 243 45.79 5.69 -29.83
N THR A 244 44.49 6.01 -29.81
CA THR A 244 43.78 6.51 -28.63
C THR A 244 42.90 5.43 -28.00
N VAL A 245 42.80 5.46 -26.67
CA VAL A 245 41.82 4.73 -25.89
C VAL A 245 41.09 5.70 -24.96
N VAL A 246 39.78 5.58 -24.90
CA VAL A 246 38.93 6.32 -23.97
C VAL A 246 38.49 5.34 -22.89
N VAL A 247 38.80 5.65 -21.64
CA VAL A 247 38.32 4.89 -20.48
C VAL A 247 37.23 5.71 -19.80
N ASP A 248 36.08 5.07 -19.58
CA ASP A 248 34.94 5.65 -18.86
C ASP A 248 34.34 4.55 -17.97
N ALA A 249 35.05 4.19 -16.92
CA ALA A 249 34.65 3.17 -15.95
C ALA A 249 33.64 3.71 -14.91
N SER A 250 33.42 5.03 -14.85
CA SER A 250 32.30 5.61 -14.09
C SER A 250 30.98 5.63 -14.83
N ASP A 251 30.97 5.22 -16.11
CA ASP A 251 29.75 5.08 -16.89
C ASP A 251 28.85 3.98 -16.29
N SER A 252 27.57 4.28 -16.17
CA SER A 252 26.57 3.36 -15.65
C SER A 252 25.53 3.13 -16.73
N PRO A 253 25.03 1.90 -16.96
CA PRO A 253 23.97 1.69 -17.94
C PRO A 253 22.75 2.59 -17.66
N PRO A 254 21.98 2.97 -18.69
CA PRO A 254 20.82 3.85 -18.50
C PRO A 254 19.84 3.29 -17.47
N GLU A 255 19.20 4.16 -16.71
CA GLU A 255 18.04 3.82 -15.89
C GLU A 255 16.76 3.98 -16.72
N ILE A 256 15.84 3.03 -16.63
CA ILE A 256 14.60 3.04 -17.41
C ILE A 256 13.36 2.90 -16.52
N ASP A 257 12.37 3.74 -16.80
CA ASP A 257 10.99 3.61 -16.36
C ASP A 257 10.10 3.44 -17.60
N ALA A 258 9.26 2.42 -17.62
CA ALA A 258 8.42 2.11 -18.77
C ALA A 258 7.02 1.71 -18.37
N GLU A 259 6.05 2.06 -19.21
CA GLU A 259 4.64 1.84 -18.99
C GLU A 259 3.97 1.33 -20.26
N VAL A 260 2.95 0.50 -20.08
CA VAL A 260 2.05 0.05 -21.15
C VAL A 260 0.64 0.49 -20.76
N LEU A 261 -0.03 1.21 -21.65
CA LEU A 261 -1.26 1.93 -21.34
C LEU A 261 -2.29 1.80 -22.49
N PRO A 262 -3.46 1.17 -22.28
CA PRO A 262 -3.87 0.41 -21.09
C PRO A 262 -3.19 -0.96 -20.99
N ASP A 263 -3.30 -1.60 -19.82
CA ASP A 263 -2.84 -2.97 -19.54
C ASP A 263 -3.72 -4.05 -20.19
N VAL A 264 -4.98 -3.71 -20.50
CA VAL A 264 -5.90 -4.56 -21.27
C VAL A 264 -6.61 -3.75 -22.34
N VAL A 265 -6.61 -4.24 -23.57
CA VAL A 265 -7.16 -3.58 -24.75
C VAL A 265 -8.08 -4.52 -25.54
N GLU A 266 -8.99 -3.97 -26.34
CA GLU A 266 -9.76 -4.75 -27.30
C GLU A 266 -8.84 -5.21 -28.46
N VAL A 267 -9.10 -6.39 -29.02
CA VAL A 267 -8.38 -6.86 -30.22
C VAL A 267 -8.62 -5.89 -31.38
N GLY A 268 -7.54 -5.37 -31.96
CA GLY A 268 -7.56 -4.38 -33.04
C GLY A 268 -7.44 -2.92 -32.59
N GLU A 269 -7.40 -2.66 -31.28
CA GLU A 269 -7.22 -1.31 -30.74
C GLU A 269 -5.74 -1.05 -30.35
N ASP A 270 -5.41 0.24 -30.24
CA ASP A 270 -4.05 0.71 -29.93
C ASP A 270 -3.74 0.63 -28.42
N VAL A 271 -2.54 0.14 -28.09
CA VAL A 271 -1.90 0.30 -26.78
C VAL A 271 -0.75 1.30 -26.86
N GLY A 272 -0.63 2.19 -25.87
CA GLY A 272 0.47 3.12 -25.72
C GLY A 272 1.66 2.47 -25.03
N LEU A 273 2.81 2.44 -25.70
CA LEU A 273 4.11 2.05 -25.16
C LEU A 273 4.88 3.32 -24.79
N ARG A 274 5.19 3.50 -23.50
CA ARG A 274 5.91 4.66 -22.99
C ARG A 274 7.22 4.22 -22.34
N ILE A 275 8.29 4.95 -22.60
CA ILE A 275 9.58 4.76 -21.94
C ILE A 275 10.19 6.13 -21.58
N ASN A 276 10.75 6.21 -20.39
CA ASN A 276 11.61 7.28 -19.93
C ASN A 276 12.94 6.68 -19.51
N ALA A 277 13.98 6.97 -20.27
CA ALA A 277 15.34 6.55 -20.01
C ALA A 277 16.17 7.76 -19.58
N THR A 278 16.94 7.61 -18.51
CA THR A 278 17.86 8.62 -17.99
C THR A 278 19.24 8.04 -17.83
N ASP A 279 20.24 8.84 -18.15
CA ASP A 279 21.63 8.44 -18.12
C ASP A 279 22.51 9.67 -17.88
N ASN A 280 23.64 9.53 -17.19
CA ASN A 280 24.56 10.62 -16.86
C ASN A 280 25.38 11.11 -18.08
N ARG A 281 25.55 10.28 -19.10
CA ARG A 281 26.23 10.57 -20.37
C ARG A 281 25.27 10.73 -21.54
N GLY A 282 24.01 10.37 -21.34
CA GLY A 282 22.90 10.63 -22.24
C GLY A 282 22.48 9.39 -23.00
N VAL A 283 21.17 9.27 -23.21
CA VAL A 283 20.54 8.13 -23.88
C VAL A 283 20.64 8.29 -25.38
N ARG A 284 21.13 7.25 -26.06
CA ARG A 284 21.32 7.21 -27.52
C ARG A 284 20.06 6.72 -28.23
N GLU A 285 19.55 5.55 -27.86
CA GLU A 285 18.39 4.92 -28.49
C GLU A 285 17.50 4.25 -27.45
N VAL A 286 16.19 4.29 -27.70
CA VAL A 286 15.19 3.53 -26.96
C VAL A 286 14.31 2.73 -27.94
N TRP A 287 14.03 1.48 -27.61
CA TRP A 287 13.15 0.62 -28.42
C TRP A 287 12.45 -0.42 -27.55
N ALA A 288 11.43 -1.07 -28.11
CA ALA A 288 10.81 -2.23 -27.50
C ALA A 288 10.85 -3.43 -28.44
N VAL A 289 10.87 -4.63 -27.86
CA VAL A 289 10.60 -5.88 -28.55
C VAL A 289 9.29 -6.43 -27.98
N VAL A 290 8.26 -6.45 -28.81
CA VAL A 290 6.94 -6.99 -28.46
C VAL A 290 6.92 -8.45 -28.89
N THR A 291 6.70 -9.35 -27.93
CA THR A 291 6.43 -10.77 -28.19
C THR A 291 4.92 -10.97 -28.22
N LEU A 292 4.41 -11.40 -29.37
CA LEU A 292 3.00 -11.61 -29.62
C LEU A 292 2.51 -12.94 -29.02
N PRO A 293 1.19 -13.15 -28.85
CA PRO A 293 0.62 -14.39 -28.34
C PRO A 293 1.02 -15.66 -29.12
N ASN A 294 1.32 -15.51 -30.40
CA ASN A 294 1.82 -16.60 -31.27
C ASN A 294 3.34 -16.83 -31.16
N SER A 295 4.01 -16.23 -30.16
CA SER A 295 5.45 -16.25 -29.94
C SER A 295 6.32 -15.52 -30.97
N SER A 296 5.74 -14.90 -32.00
CA SER A 296 6.47 -14.03 -32.92
C SER A 296 6.92 -12.74 -32.21
N LYS A 297 7.97 -12.09 -32.73
CA LYS A 297 8.55 -10.89 -32.11
C LYS A 297 8.63 -9.75 -33.11
N GLU A 298 8.27 -8.56 -32.66
CA GLU A 298 8.28 -7.33 -33.44
C GLU A 298 9.12 -6.28 -32.73
N ARG A 299 10.03 -5.61 -33.45
CA ARG A 299 10.80 -4.47 -32.93
C ARG A 299 10.03 -3.19 -33.19
N VAL A 300 9.82 -2.40 -32.14
CA VAL A 300 9.11 -1.12 -32.17
C VAL A 300 10.08 -0.01 -31.79
N GLY A 301 10.28 0.96 -32.68
CA GLY A 301 11.07 2.16 -32.37
C GLY A 301 10.29 3.05 -31.40
N LEU A 302 10.94 3.49 -30.32
CA LEU A 302 10.33 4.37 -29.32
C LEU A 302 10.97 5.76 -29.35
N VAL A 303 10.30 6.70 -28.70
CA VAL A 303 10.83 8.05 -28.46
C VAL A 303 10.98 8.22 -26.96
N ASN A 304 12.15 8.65 -26.50
CA ASN A 304 12.38 8.86 -25.08
C ASN A 304 11.42 9.94 -24.54
N ASN A 305 10.74 9.66 -23.43
CA ASN A 305 9.64 10.47 -22.88
C ASN A 305 8.39 10.62 -23.76
N GLY A 306 8.27 9.82 -24.83
CA GLY A 306 7.10 9.78 -25.71
C GLY A 306 6.21 8.55 -25.47
N ILE A 307 5.01 8.57 -26.07
CA ILE A 307 4.10 7.42 -26.13
C ILE A 307 3.98 7.01 -27.60
N VAL A 308 4.31 5.76 -27.90
CA VAL A 308 4.13 5.15 -29.23
C VAL A 308 2.94 4.22 -29.19
N LYS A 309 2.03 4.33 -30.17
CA LYS A 309 0.87 3.45 -30.27
C LYS A 309 1.25 2.15 -30.97
N TYR A 310 0.75 1.04 -30.46
CA TYR A 310 0.95 -0.30 -30.99
C TYR A 310 -0.41 -1.01 -31.11
N GLU A 311 -0.76 -1.45 -32.31
CA GLU A 311 -2.05 -2.09 -32.60
C GLU A 311 -2.02 -3.58 -32.25
N ALA A 312 -2.94 -4.03 -31.39
CA ALA A 312 -2.93 -5.41 -30.89
C ALA A 312 -3.89 -6.34 -31.68
N LEU A 313 -3.38 -6.96 -32.74
CA LEU A 313 -4.21 -7.73 -33.71
C LEU A 313 -4.57 -9.17 -33.31
N LEU A 314 -3.91 -9.75 -32.30
CA LEU A 314 -4.14 -11.14 -31.86
C LEU A 314 -4.73 -11.17 -30.45
N GLU A 315 -5.69 -12.05 -30.21
CA GLU A 315 -6.20 -12.29 -28.85
C GLU A 315 -5.12 -13.02 -28.01
N GLY A 316 -4.81 -12.51 -26.83
CA GLY A 316 -3.88 -13.14 -25.89
C GLY A 316 -2.98 -12.15 -25.14
N ASP A 317 -1.99 -12.72 -24.46
CA ASP A 317 -1.01 -11.98 -23.66
C ASP A 317 0.19 -11.56 -24.52
N TYR A 318 0.56 -10.29 -24.44
CA TYR A 318 1.71 -9.70 -25.10
C TYR A 318 2.79 -9.38 -24.07
N ILE A 319 4.04 -9.69 -24.40
CA ILE A 319 5.19 -9.38 -23.55
C ILE A 319 6.01 -8.28 -24.24
N VAL A 320 6.16 -7.13 -23.58
CA VAL A 320 6.91 -5.98 -24.10
C VAL A 320 8.21 -5.87 -23.33
N LYS A 321 9.35 -6.10 -23.99
CA LYS A 321 10.67 -5.85 -23.43
C LYS A 321 11.19 -4.52 -23.96
N PHE A 322 11.25 -3.52 -23.08
CA PHE A 322 11.81 -2.21 -23.34
C PHE A 322 13.33 -2.24 -23.21
N PHE A 323 14.02 -1.45 -24.02
CA PHE A 323 15.46 -1.32 -24.04
C PHE A 323 15.86 0.15 -24.14
N ALA A 324 16.97 0.49 -23.51
CA ALA A 324 17.67 1.75 -23.71
C ALA A 324 19.17 1.48 -23.76
N ASN A 325 19.86 2.19 -24.66
CA ASN A 325 21.32 2.24 -24.67
C ASN A 325 21.82 3.68 -24.62
N ASP A 326 23.03 3.86 -24.12
CA ASP A 326 23.76 5.12 -24.13
C ASP A 326 24.72 5.22 -25.34
N SER A 327 25.51 6.29 -25.34
CA SER A 327 26.50 6.56 -26.39
C SER A 327 27.80 5.77 -26.22
N PHE A 328 27.99 5.05 -25.10
CA PHE A 328 29.22 4.40 -24.67
C PHE A 328 29.10 2.87 -24.53
N GLY A 329 27.91 2.30 -24.79
CA GLY A 329 27.66 0.87 -24.91
C GLY A 329 26.92 0.24 -23.74
N GLY A 330 26.52 1.00 -22.72
CA GLY A 330 25.65 0.51 -21.66
C GLY A 330 24.25 0.23 -22.22
N GLU A 331 23.70 -0.93 -21.86
CA GLU A 331 22.35 -1.35 -22.24
C GLU A 331 21.59 -1.82 -21.00
N THR A 332 20.32 -1.42 -20.91
CA THR A 332 19.38 -1.89 -19.90
C THR A 332 18.10 -2.39 -20.55
N SER A 333 17.33 -3.21 -19.83
CA SER A 333 16.03 -3.66 -20.31
C SER A 333 15.01 -3.91 -19.20
N LEU A 334 13.74 -3.63 -19.48
CA LEU A 334 12.62 -3.76 -18.54
C LEU A 334 11.46 -4.48 -19.23
N LEU A 335 10.88 -5.45 -18.54
CA LEU A 335 9.79 -6.27 -19.07
C LEU A 335 8.45 -5.81 -18.51
N LYS A 336 7.48 -5.64 -19.40
CA LYS A 336 6.06 -5.38 -19.10
C LYS A 336 5.19 -6.31 -19.93
N SER A 337 3.90 -6.32 -19.66
CA SER A 337 2.92 -7.09 -20.41
C SER A 337 1.60 -6.35 -20.50
N PHE A 338 0.84 -6.65 -21.55
CA PHE A 338 -0.56 -6.25 -21.68
C PHE A 338 -1.34 -7.39 -22.33
N LYS A 339 -2.67 -7.33 -22.26
CA LYS A 339 -3.55 -8.36 -22.83
C LYS A 339 -4.51 -7.75 -23.85
N ALA A 340 -4.59 -8.36 -25.02
CA ALA A 340 -5.63 -8.06 -25.99
C ALA A 340 -6.73 -9.11 -25.90
N SER A 341 -7.98 -8.67 -25.82
CA SER A 341 -9.13 -9.56 -25.63
C SER A 341 -10.32 -9.10 -26.44
N SER A 342 -11.09 -10.05 -26.98
CA SER A 342 -12.32 -9.75 -27.71
C SER A 342 -13.44 -9.30 -26.76
N ILE A 343 -14.39 -8.50 -27.24
CA ILE A 343 -15.63 -8.21 -26.49
C ILE A 343 -16.58 -9.40 -26.55
N ILE A 344 -17.25 -9.68 -25.43
CA ILE A 344 -18.38 -10.61 -25.35
C ILE A 344 -19.60 -9.94 -24.73
N GLN A 345 -20.79 -10.40 -25.12
CA GLN A 345 -22.03 -10.03 -24.45
C GLN A 345 -22.20 -10.89 -23.19
N PHE A 346 -21.98 -10.28 -22.03
CA PHE A 346 -22.17 -10.88 -20.72
C PHE A 346 -23.60 -10.68 -20.23
N ASN A 347 -24.27 -11.78 -19.91
CA ASN A 347 -25.63 -11.79 -19.38
C ASN A 347 -25.60 -12.18 -17.90
N LEU A 348 -26.36 -11.47 -17.08
CA LEU A 348 -26.40 -11.66 -15.64
C LEU A 348 -27.81 -11.42 -15.12
N SER A 349 -28.23 -12.21 -14.13
CA SER A 349 -29.45 -11.93 -13.39
C SER A 349 -29.20 -11.91 -11.88
N VAL A 350 -29.94 -11.07 -11.18
CA VAL A 350 -29.95 -10.97 -9.72
C VAL A 350 -31.35 -11.32 -9.25
N LYS A 351 -31.44 -12.39 -8.47
CA LYS A 351 -32.71 -13.01 -8.08
C LYS A 351 -32.81 -13.12 -6.57
N GLY A 352 -34.04 -13.03 -6.06
CA GLY A 352 -34.36 -13.31 -4.66
C GLY A 352 -34.74 -14.77 -4.46
N LEU A 353 -35.30 -15.08 -3.29
CA LEU A 353 -35.75 -16.42 -2.91
C LEU A 353 -36.64 -17.10 -3.97
N ASN A 354 -37.64 -16.37 -4.48
CA ASN A 354 -38.68 -16.93 -5.35
C ASN A 354 -38.34 -16.83 -6.85
N GLU A 355 -37.05 -16.78 -7.19
CA GLU A 355 -36.58 -16.51 -8.57
C GLU A 355 -37.04 -15.14 -9.12
N THR A 356 -37.61 -14.28 -8.27
CA THR A 356 -38.04 -12.93 -8.62
C THR A 356 -36.83 -12.03 -8.77
N GLY A 357 -36.82 -11.21 -9.81
CA GLY A 357 -35.78 -10.21 -10.03
C GLY A 357 -35.65 -9.22 -8.88
N VAL A 358 -34.43 -8.99 -8.41
CA VAL A 358 -34.14 -8.01 -7.35
C VAL A 358 -33.65 -6.72 -7.98
N LYS A 359 -34.29 -5.60 -7.68
CA LYS A 359 -33.84 -4.27 -8.13
C LYS A 359 -32.42 -4.03 -7.62
N THR A 360 -31.48 -3.92 -8.55
CA THR A 360 -30.05 -3.90 -8.26
C THR A 360 -29.33 -2.89 -9.14
N ARG A 361 -28.30 -2.23 -8.61
CA ARG A 361 -27.29 -1.51 -9.37
C ARG A 361 -26.05 -2.38 -9.46
N LEU A 362 -25.59 -2.64 -10.68
CA LEU A 362 -24.36 -3.37 -10.99
C LEU A 362 -23.30 -2.39 -11.47
N ALA A 363 -22.20 -2.32 -10.73
CA ALA A 363 -20.96 -1.71 -11.20
C ALA A 363 -19.95 -2.81 -11.53
N ILE A 364 -19.40 -2.75 -12.75
CA ILE A 364 -18.39 -3.66 -13.26
C ILE A 364 -17.06 -2.92 -13.24
N PHE A 365 -16.04 -3.53 -12.65
CA PHE A 365 -14.69 -2.99 -12.56
C PHE A 365 -13.69 -3.85 -13.32
N ARG A 366 -12.65 -3.20 -13.82
CA ARG A 366 -11.45 -3.82 -14.38
C ARG A 366 -10.23 -3.04 -13.89
N GLY A 367 -9.27 -3.72 -13.25
CA GLY A 367 -8.10 -3.06 -12.67
C GLY A 367 -8.46 -1.92 -11.69
N GLY A 368 -9.57 -2.05 -10.96
CA GLY A 368 -10.09 -1.04 -10.05
C GLY A 368 -10.83 0.15 -10.70
N LYS A 369 -10.89 0.23 -12.03
CA LYS A 369 -11.63 1.28 -12.75
C LYS A 369 -13.03 0.79 -13.13
N VAL A 370 -14.03 1.67 -13.00
CA VAL A 370 -15.41 1.37 -13.40
C VAL A 370 -15.51 1.30 -14.92
N VAL A 371 -15.86 0.13 -15.44
CA VAL A 371 -16.13 -0.12 -16.87
C VAL A 371 -17.59 0.18 -17.20
N SER A 372 -18.50 -0.16 -16.29
CA SER A 372 -19.94 0.04 -16.47
C SER A 372 -20.59 0.20 -15.11
N ASN A 373 -21.60 1.07 -15.01
CA ASN A 373 -22.39 1.24 -13.78
C ASN A 373 -23.85 1.47 -14.18
N THR A 374 -24.68 0.46 -13.95
CA THR A 374 -26.09 0.50 -14.40
C THR A 374 -27.03 -0.11 -13.39
N SER A 375 -28.26 0.40 -13.36
CA SER A 375 -29.34 -0.10 -12.51
C SER A 375 -30.38 -0.86 -13.32
N SER A 376 -30.89 -1.95 -12.77
CA SER A 376 -31.97 -2.75 -13.36
C SER A 376 -33.10 -2.92 -12.35
N GLY A 377 -34.33 -2.63 -12.77
CA GLY A 377 -35.54 -2.84 -11.96
C GLY A 377 -35.88 -4.33 -11.78
N SER A 378 -35.57 -5.15 -12.78
CA SER A 378 -35.79 -6.61 -12.77
C SER A 378 -34.57 -7.40 -12.33
N GLY A 379 -33.46 -6.74 -11.98
CA GLY A 379 -32.20 -7.41 -11.66
C GLY A 379 -31.53 -8.10 -12.86
N SER A 380 -32.02 -7.90 -14.09
CA SER A 380 -31.42 -8.48 -15.30
C SER A 380 -30.48 -7.48 -15.97
N PHE A 381 -29.30 -7.94 -16.40
CA PHE A 381 -28.28 -7.13 -17.05
C PHE A 381 -27.77 -7.83 -18.30
N LYS A 382 -27.52 -7.03 -19.33
CA LYS A 382 -26.78 -7.40 -20.54
C LYS A 382 -25.71 -6.36 -20.78
N LYS A 383 -24.45 -6.77 -20.86
CA LYS A 383 -23.30 -5.87 -20.96
C LYS A 383 -22.25 -6.41 -21.91
N ASP A 384 -21.78 -5.55 -22.78
CA ASP A 384 -20.63 -5.84 -23.62
C ASP A 384 -19.37 -5.50 -22.80
N VAL A 385 -18.53 -6.51 -22.56
CA VAL A 385 -17.31 -6.42 -21.75
C VAL A 385 -16.20 -7.21 -22.42
N LEU A 386 -14.94 -6.85 -22.16
CA LEU A 386 -13.81 -7.66 -22.61
C LEU A 386 -13.89 -9.05 -22.00
N LYS A 387 -13.47 -10.07 -22.75
CA LYS A 387 -13.42 -11.47 -22.33
C LYS A 387 -12.24 -11.73 -21.37
N THR A 388 -12.29 -11.08 -20.22
CA THR A 388 -11.27 -11.09 -19.16
C THR A 388 -11.93 -11.13 -17.78
N GLU A 389 -11.14 -11.24 -16.73
CA GLU A 389 -11.67 -11.18 -15.36
C GLU A 389 -12.15 -9.76 -15.02
N HIS A 390 -13.30 -9.68 -14.35
CA HIS A 390 -13.90 -8.43 -13.89
C HIS A 390 -14.36 -8.56 -12.44
N ASP A 391 -14.36 -7.44 -11.71
CA ASP A 391 -14.99 -7.40 -10.38
C ASP A 391 -16.41 -6.84 -10.52
N PHE A 392 -17.36 -7.44 -9.81
CA PHE A 392 -18.77 -7.05 -9.83
C PHE A 392 -19.21 -6.55 -8.46
N LEU A 393 -19.61 -5.29 -8.40
CA LEU A 393 -20.26 -4.69 -7.24
C LEU A 393 -21.77 -4.64 -7.48
N PHE A 394 -22.49 -5.40 -6.68
CA PHE A 394 -23.94 -5.39 -6.62
C PHE A 394 -24.38 -4.46 -5.49
N SER A 395 -25.31 -3.56 -5.75
CA SER A 395 -25.95 -2.70 -4.76
C SER A 395 -27.45 -2.90 -4.83
N ALA A 396 -28.01 -3.56 -3.83
CA ALA A 396 -29.41 -4.01 -3.79
C ALA A 396 -30.17 -3.36 -2.62
N PHE A 397 -31.48 -3.62 -2.54
CA PHE A 397 -32.36 -3.16 -1.45
C PHE A 397 -32.24 -1.65 -1.19
N ALA A 398 -32.40 -0.85 -2.25
CA ALA A 398 -32.25 0.60 -2.23
C ALA A 398 -30.87 1.12 -1.78
N GLY A 399 -29.83 0.28 -1.91
CA GLY A 399 -28.45 0.63 -1.55
C GLY A 399 -28.08 0.29 -0.11
N GLU A 400 -28.93 -0.42 0.63
CA GLU A 400 -28.66 -0.86 2.01
C GLU A 400 -27.71 -2.06 2.07
N PHE A 401 -27.44 -2.70 0.94
CA PHE A 401 -26.59 -3.88 0.86
C PHE A 401 -25.73 -3.86 -0.40
N GLU A 402 -24.42 -3.94 -0.22
CA GLU A 402 -23.46 -4.05 -1.30
C GLU A 402 -22.59 -5.31 -1.19
N VAL A 403 -22.39 -5.96 -2.33
CA VAL A 403 -21.61 -7.21 -2.46
C VAL A 403 -20.64 -7.03 -3.61
N LEU A 404 -19.34 -7.05 -3.30
CA LEU A 404 -18.27 -7.05 -4.28
C LEU A 404 -17.73 -8.47 -4.46
N ILE A 405 -17.95 -9.06 -5.63
CA ILE A 405 -17.36 -10.32 -6.06
C ILE A 405 -16.17 -9.99 -6.95
N LYS A 406 -14.98 -10.51 -6.63
CA LYS A 406 -13.75 -10.19 -7.36
C LYS A 406 -13.36 -11.28 -8.35
N GLY A 407 -12.71 -10.94 -9.47
CA GLY A 407 -12.09 -11.91 -10.36
C GLY A 407 -13.05 -12.88 -11.04
N VAL A 408 -14.20 -12.39 -11.52
CA VAL A 408 -15.18 -13.21 -12.26
C VAL A 408 -14.75 -13.34 -13.71
N ASP A 409 -14.49 -14.57 -14.18
CA ASP A 409 -14.11 -14.85 -15.57
C ASP A 409 -15.38 -14.88 -16.45
N VAL A 410 -15.68 -13.73 -17.05
CA VAL A 410 -16.90 -13.56 -17.87
C VAL A 410 -16.95 -14.47 -19.10
N SER A 411 -15.82 -15.06 -19.50
CA SER A 411 -15.75 -15.97 -20.65
C SER A 411 -16.33 -17.36 -20.36
N LYS A 412 -16.32 -17.77 -19.09
CA LYS A 412 -16.81 -19.08 -18.64
C LYS A 412 -18.10 -18.98 -17.84
N GLU A 413 -18.34 -17.84 -17.20
CA GLU A 413 -19.36 -17.70 -16.16
C GLU A 413 -20.51 -16.75 -16.56
N SER A 414 -20.86 -16.71 -17.84
CA SER A 414 -21.98 -15.89 -18.35
C SER A 414 -23.33 -16.61 -18.23
N GLY A 415 -24.39 -15.85 -17.97
CA GLY A 415 -25.76 -16.36 -17.85
C GLY A 415 -26.14 -16.85 -16.46
N PHE A 416 -25.25 -16.71 -15.47
CA PHE A 416 -25.53 -17.11 -14.09
C PHE A 416 -26.48 -16.14 -13.37
N ALA A 417 -27.12 -16.67 -12.32
CA ALA A 417 -28.02 -15.92 -11.45
C ALA A 417 -27.41 -15.79 -10.06
N VAL A 418 -27.11 -14.56 -9.65
CA VAL A 418 -26.69 -14.25 -8.28
C VAL A 418 -27.94 -14.15 -7.40
N GLY A 419 -27.97 -14.89 -6.31
CA GLY A 419 -29.05 -14.80 -5.34
C GLY A 419 -28.75 -13.72 -4.30
N LEU A 420 -29.61 -12.72 -4.15
CA LEU A 420 -29.56 -11.75 -3.06
C LEU A 420 -30.89 -11.75 -2.33
N ASP A 421 -30.87 -11.87 -1.01
CA ASP A 421 -32.08 -11.87 -0.19
C ASP A 421 -31.92 -11.00 1.05
N LYS A 422 -33.05 -10.45 1.52
CA LYS A 422 -33.16 -9.67 2.77
C LYS A 422 -34.29 -10.29 3.59
N THR A 423 -33.96 -10.83 4.75
CA THR A 423 -34.88 -11.59 5.60
C THR A 423 -34.56 -11.40 7.08
N THR A 424 -35.25 -12.13 7.94
CA THR A 424 -34.97 -12.31 9.37
C THR A 424 -34.60 -13.77 9.65
N ALA A 425 -33.88 -14.04 10.73
CA ALA A 425 -33.59 -15.40 11.21
C ALA A 425 -33.68 -15.42 12.74
N ASP A 426 -33.66 -16.61 13.35
CA ASP A 426 -33.72 -16.73 14.80
C ASP A 426 -32.58 -15.96 15.49
N GLY A 427 -32.94 -15.07 16.40
CA GLY A 427 -32.00 -14.17 17.07
C GLY A 427 -31.46 -13.00 16.24
N PHE A 428 -31.91 -12.79 14.99
CA PHE A 428 -31.47 -11.71 14.09
C PHE A 428 -32.65 -11.00 13.40
N SER A 429 -32.84 -9.71 13.72
CA SER A 429 -33.89 -8.86 13.12
C SER A 429 -33.59 -8.42 11.69
N LEU A 430 -32.36 -8.61 11.21
CA LEU A 430 -31.96 -8.28 9.85
C LEU A 430 -30.85 -9.24 9.40
N VAL A 431 -31.12 -9.98 8.32
CA VAL A 431 -30.19 -10.90 7.69
C VAL A 431 -30.17 -10.65 6.18
N TYR A 432 -28.97 -10.48 5.63
CA TYR A 432 -28.74 -10.48 4.19
C TYR A 432 -28.09 -11.77 3.76
N ALA A 433 -28.61 -12.39 2.69
CA ALA A 433 -28.05 -13.63 2.15
C ALA A 433 -27.58 -13.45 0.71
N VAL A 434 -26.47 -14.11 0.38
CA VAL A 434 -25.82 -14.08 -0.93
C VAL A 434 -25.59 -15.52 -1.39
N LYS A 435 -26.21 -15.89 -2.51
CA LYS A 435 -25.92 -17.12 -3.24
C LYS A 435 -25.05 -16.79 -4.44
N ASN A 436 -23.75 -17.04 -4.32
CA ASN A 436 -22.77 -16.78 -5.35
C ASN A 436 -22.61 -18.00 -6.29
N PRO A 437 -22.90 -17.88 -7.60
CA PRO A 437 -22.71 -18.95 -8.57
C PRO A 437 -21.30 -18.98 -9.17
N TYR A 438 -20.46 -17.99 -8.90
CA TYR A 438 -19.12 -17.85 -9.49
C TYR A 438 -18.09 -18.70 -8.76
N SER A 439 -17.06 -19.13 -9.49
CA SER A 439 -15.92 -19.86 -8.91
C SER A 439 -15.14 -19.02 -7.89
N SER A 440 -15.15 -17.70 -8.04
CA SER A 440 -14.57 -16.78 -7.05
C SER A 440 -15.39 -16.76 -5.78
N SER A 441 -14.82 -17.22 -4.66
CA SER A 441 -15.49 -17.26 -3.35
C SER A 441 -15.24 -16.02 -2.50
N GLY A 442 -14.24 -15.22 -2.84
CA GLY A 442 -13.75 -14.10 -2.03
C GLY A 442 -14.24 -12.73 -2.50
N GLY A 443 -14.46 -11.82 -1.55
CA GLY A 443 -14.91 -10.48 -1.87
C GLY A 443 -15.12 -9.59 -0.66
N MET A 444 -15.99 -8.60 -0.80
CA MET A 444 -16.34 -7.65 0.25
C MET A 444 -17.86 -7.51 0.36
N VAL A 445 -18.34 -7.38 1.58
CA VAL A 445 -19.74 -7.11 1.89
C VAL A 445 -19.84 -5.82 2.68
N LYS A 446 -20.81 -4.99 2.32
CA LYS A 446 -21.11 -3.74 3.00
C LYS A 446 -22.59 -3.64 3.29
N ILE A 447 -22.91 -3.37 4.55
CA ILE A 447 -24.27 -3.39 5.08
C ILE A 447 -24.55 -2.08 5.79
N TRP A 448 -25.56 -1.36 5.33
CA TRP A 448 -26.05 -0.17 6.02
C TRP A 448 -27.18 -0.55 6.97
N TYR A 449 -27.25 0.16 8.09
CA TYR A 449 -28.32 0.05 9.07
C TYR A 449 -28.96 1.41 9.32
N GLN A 450 -30.23 1.41 9.76
CA GLN A 450 -30.93 2.65 10.07
C GLN A 450 -30.50 3.18 11.43
N LYS A 451 -30.49 4.51 11.58
CA LYS A 451 -30.18 5.15 12.88
C LYS A 451 -31.16 4.65 13.95
N GLY A 452 -30.64 4.23 15.10
CA GLY A 452 -31.42 3.65 16.19
C GLY A 452 -31.71 2.15 16.03
N PHE A 453 -31.14 1.47 15.04
CA PHE A 453 -31.19 0.01 14.94
C PHE A 453 -30.51 -0.68 16.15
N PHE A 454 -29.43 -0.08 16.65
CA PHE A 454 -28.77 -0.47 17.90
C PHE A 454 -29.09 0.57 18.98
N GLU A 455 -29.34 0.11 20.20
CA GLU A 455 -29.44 0.97 21.38
C GLU A 455 -28.09 1.61 21.69
N ASN A 456 -27.01 0.83 21.58
CA ASN A 456 -25.64 1.31 21.61
C ASN A 456 -24.89 0.75 20.40
N GLU A 457 -24.63 1.62 19.42
CA GLU A 457 -23.97 1.23 18.19
C GLU A 457 -22.61 0.56 18.46
N SER A 458 -21.89 0.96 19.53
CA SER A 458 -20.55 0.42 19.88
C SER A 458 -20.51 -1.11 20.03
N TYR A 459 -21.67 -1.72 20.26
CA TYR A 459 -21.86 -3.15 20.46
C TYR A 459 -22.62 -3.82 19.29
N GLY A 460 -22.85 -3.10 18.20
CA GLY A 460 -23.40 -3.65 16.97
C GLY A 460 -22.38 -4.56 16.28
N VAL A 461 -22.74 -5.82 16.06
CA VAL A 461 -21.85 -6.81 15.45
C VAL A 461 -22.55 -7.51 14.28
N VAL A 462 -21.77 -7.77 13.22
CA VAL A 462 -22.20 -8.62 12.11
C VAL A 462 -21.80 -10.07 12.42
N TYR A 463 -22.73 -10.98 12.23
CA TYR A 463 -22.53 -12.41 12.36
C TYR A 463 -22.66 -13.07 10.99
N VAL A 464 -21.79 -14.04 10.70
CA VAL A 464 -21.83 -14.83 9.47
C VAL A 464 -22.33 -16.24 9.77
N CYS A 465 -23.26 -16.72 8.96
CA CYS A 465 -23.59 -18.14 8.86
C CYS A 465 -22.83 -18.69 7.66
N SER A 466 -21.98 -19.71 7.84
CA SER A 466 -21.26 -20.31 6.70
C SER A 466 -22.16 -21.19 5.84
N ASP A 467 -23.11 -21.90 6.45
CA ASP A 467 -23.94 -22.93 5.80
C ASP A 467 -25.40 -22.46 5.72
N TRP A 468 -25.64 -21.37 4.98
CA TRP A 468 -26.96 -20.81 4.83
C TRP A 468 -27.78 -21.59 3.78
N ASN A 469 -28.93 -22.13 4.20
CA ASN A 469 -29.91 -22.68 3.29
C ASN A 469 -30.72 -21.52 2.67
N PHE A 470 -30.34 -21.12 1.46
CA PHE A 470 -30.97 -19.99 0.76
C PHE A 470 -32.46 -20.20 0.55
N SER A 471 -32.92 -21.43 0.25
CA SER A 471 -34.34 -21.74 0.02
C SER A 471 -35.16 -21.83 1.31
N GLY A 472 -34.55 -22.35 2.39
CA GLY A 472 -35.17 -22.48 3.71
C GLY A 472 -35.15 -21.19 4.54
N ARG A 473 -34.31 -20.21 4.16
CA ARG A 473 -34.01 -18.98 4.93
C ARG A 473 -33.56 -19.27 6.35
N GLU A 474 -32.76 -20.32 6.49
CA GLU A 474 -32.27 -20.81 7.77
C GLU A 474 -30.77 -21.09 7.72
N CYS A 475 -30.13 -20.93 8.87
CA CYS A 475 -28.73 -21.31 9.03
C CYS A 475 -28.67 -22.77 9.49
N GLU A 476 -28.13 -23.67 8.68
CA GLU A 476 -28.02 -25.10 9.05
C GLU A 476 -26.92 -25.33 10.10
N GLY A 477 -26.00 -24.37 10.24
CA GLY A 477 -24.96 -24.34 11.26
C GLY A 477 -25.27 -23.38 12.40
N SER A 478 -24.37 -22.43 12.62
CA SER A 478 -24.54 -21.36 13.62
C SER A 478 -23.95 -20.05 13.12
N PHE A 479 -24.55 -18.95 13.55
CA PHE A 479 -24.02 -17.61 13.31
C PHE A 479 -22.81 -17.34 14.20
N LYS A 480 -21.68 -16.99 13.58
CA LYS A 480 -20.43 -16.64 14.28
C LYS A 480 -20.09 -15.16 14.06
N PRO A 481 -19.58 -14.44 15.07
CA PRO A 481 -19.28 -13.02 14.92
C PRO A 481 -18.12 -12.80 13.95
N VAL A 482 -18.22 -11.77 13.10
CA VAL A 482 -17.13 -11.30 12.26
C VAL A 482 -16.17 -10.47 13.11
N THR A 483 -14.91 -10.92 13.22
CA THR A 483 -13.92 -10.31 14.12
C THR A 483 -13.14 -9.15 13.51
N SER A 484 -13.09 -9.07 12.18
CA SER A 484 -12.39 -8.01 11.45
C SER A 484 -13.36 -7.32 10.50
N MET A 485 -13.86 -6.16 10.92
CA MET A 485 -14.79 -5.34 10.16
C MET A 485 -14.49 -3.87 10.38
N LYS A 486 -14.74 -3.06 9.36
CA LYS A 486 -14.80 -1.62 9.46
C LYS A 486 -16.21 -1.21 9.85
N HIS A 487 -16.33 -0.46 10.93
CA HIS A 487 -17.59 0.10 11.40
C HIS A 487 -17.51 1.62 11.34
N ASP A 488 -18.40 2.24 10.56
CA ASP A 488 -18.51 3.70 10.46
C ASP A 488 -19.82 4.20 11.09
N TRP A 489 -19.69 4.80 12.27
CA TRP A 489 -20.77 5.39 13.08
C TRP A 489 -21.46 6.58 12.41
N LYS A 490 -20.75 7.32 11.55
CA LYS A 490 -21.32 8.50 10.88
C LYS A 490 -22.09 8.07 9.64
N GLY A 491 -21.59 7.04 8.96
CA GLY A 491 -22.20 6.45 7.77
C GLY A 491 -23.24 5.36 8.06
N ASN A 492 -23.37 4.91 9.31
CA ASN A 492 -24.22 3.79 9.76
C ASN A 492 -24.03 2.53 8.92
N PHE A 493 -22.78 2.08 8.74
CA PHE A 493 -22.50 0.87 7.97
C PHE A 493 -21.37 0.01 8.55
N PHE A 494 -21.43 -1.27 8.20
CA PHE A 494 -20.36 -2.25 8.36
C PHE A 494 -19.79 -2.61 6.99
N GLU A 495 -18.47 -2.79 6.91
CA GLU A 495 -17.75 -3.18 5.69
C GLU A 495 -16.68 -4.22 6.07
N PHE A 496 -16.71 -5.39 5.45
CA PHE A 496 -15.79 -6.48 5.79
C PHE A 496 -15.51 -7.38 4.59
N ASN A 497 -14.34 -8.00 4.57
CA ASN A 497 -13.97 -8.97 3.54
C ASN A 497 -14.50 -10.36 3.91
N VAL A 498 -14.88 -11.13 2.90
CA VAL A 498 -15.37 -12.50 3.04
C VAL A 498 -14.55 -13.45 2.18
N THR A 499 -14.34 -14.67 2.66
CA THR A 499 -13.70 -15.76 1.91
C THR A 499 -14.72 -16.70 1.24
N GLY A 500 -15.99 -16.56 1.61
CA GLY A 500 -17.15 -17.24 1.07
C GLY A 500 -18.40 -16.40 1.30
N PHE A 501 -19.30 -16.37 0.32
CA PHE A 501 -20.58 -15.69 0.44
C PHE A 501 -21.65 -16.66 0.97
N SER A 502 -22.40 -16.21 1.97
CA SER A 502 -23.47 -16.99 2.59
C SER A 502 -24.49 -16.03 3.22
N ALA A 503 -24.78 -16.09 4.52
CA ALA A 503 -25.66 -15.11 5.18
C ALA A 503 -24.98 -14.29 6.27
N PHE A 504 -25.42 -13.04 6.41
CA PHE A 504 -24.87 -12.03 7.30
C PHE A 504 -25.99 -11.40 8.13
N GLY A 505 -26.02 -11.70 9.42
CA GLY A 505 -27.00 -11.19 10.37
C GLY A 505 -26.45 -10.05 11.21
N LEU A 506 -27.26 -9.02 11.46
CA LEU A 506 -26.90 -7.91 12.35
C LEU A 506 -27.53 -8.13 13.72
N LYS A 507 -26.72 -8.00 14.78
CA LYS A 507 -27.19 -8.15 16.16
C LYS A 507 -26.36 -7.30 17.12
N GLN A 508 -27.01 -6.73 18.13
CA GLN A 508 -26.32 -6.09 19.25
C GLN A 508 -25.79 -7.15 20.20
N GLN A 509 -24.52 -7.05 20.58
CA GLN A 509 -23.99 -7.79 21.72
C GLN A 509 -24.47 -7.16 23.03
N GLY A 510 -24.60 -7.98 24.08
CA GLY A 510 -24.89 -7.48 25.42
C GLY A 510 -23.87 -6.43 25.85
N PHE A 511 -24.33 -5.40 26.54
CA PHE A 511 -23.46 -4.35 27.04
C PHE A 511 -23.92 -3.80 28.39
N CYS A 512 -22.95 -3.33 29.17
CA CYS A 512 -23.24 -2.80 30.48
C CYS A 512 -24.14 -1.56 30.45
N GLY A 513 -25.29 -1.66 31.11
CA GLY A 513 -26.41 -0.74 31.13
C GLY A 513 -27.63 -1.18 30.30
N ASP A 514 -27.62 -2.38 29.72
CA ASP A 514 -28.76 -2.93 28.94
C ASP A 514 -29.80 -3.67 29.81
N GLY A 515 -29.54 -3.79 31.11
CA GLY A 515 -30.43 -4.41 32.09
C GLY A 515 -30.38 -5.95 32.12
N SER A 516 -29.47 -6.57 31.37
CA SER A 516 -29.31 -8.02 31.26
C SER A 516 -27.86 -8.46 31.49
N CYS A 517 -27.59 -9.08 32.64
CA CYS A 517 -26.26 -9.63 32.97
C CYS A 517 -25.91 -10.89 32.13
N VAL A 518 -25.50 -10.68 30.87
CA VAL A 518 -25.14 -11.74 29.90
C VAL A 518 -23.87 -11.35 29.12
N GLY A 519 -23.39 -12.20 28.20
CA GLY A 519 -22.30 -11.80 27.27
C GLY A 519 -20.90 -11.61 27.90
N GLY A 520 -20.64 -12.17 29.08
CA GLY A 520 -19.35 -12.02 29.79
C GLY A 520 -19.35 -10.89 30.82
N GLU A 521 -20.50 -10.27 31.06
CA GLU A 521 -20.71 -9.34 32.16
C GLU A 521 -20.64 -10.05 33.52
N THR A 522 -19.98 -9.40 34.47
CA THR A 522 -19.78 -9.85 35.85
C THR A 522 -20.06 -8.69 36.79
N VAL A 523 -20.21 -8.95 38.09
CA VAL A 523 -20.39 -7.88 39.09
C VAL A 523 -19.25 -6.87 39.07
N SER A 524 -18.02 -7.30 38.73
CA SER A 524 -16.85 -6.42 38.64
C SER A 524 -16.76 -5.68 37.31
N SER A 525 -17.17 -6.30 36.19
CA SER A 525 -17.12 -5.66 34.86
C SER A 525 -18.37 -4.83 34.52
N CYS A 526 -19.52 -5.15 35.12
CA CYS A 526 -20.77 -4.42 34.96
C CYS A 526 -21.67 -4.47 36.22
N PRO A 527 -21.42 -3.62 37.23
CA PRO A 527 -22.25 -3.55 38.43
C PRO A 527 -23.63 -2.91 38.20
N LYS A 528 -23.89 -2.31 37.02
CA LYS A 528 -25.20 -1.76 36.67
C LYS A 528 -26.24 -2.84 36.36
N ASP A 529 -25.81 -3.94 35.76
CA ASP A 529 -26.71 -5.02 35.31
C ASP A 529 -26.54 -6.31 36.14
N CYS A 530 -25.36 -6.52 36.74
CA CYS A 530 -25.03 -7.71 37.52
C CYS A 530 -24.96 -7.41 39.03
N ASN A 531 -25.92 -7.92 39.80
CA ASN A 531 -25.94 -7.76 41.27
C ASN A 531 -25.20 -8.87 42.03
N CYS A 532 -24.94 -10.01 41.38
CA CYS A 532 -24.25 -11.16 41.97
C CYS A 532 -23.59 -12.03 40.90
N SER A 533 -22.63 -12.86 41.31
CA SER A 533 -21.95 -13.78 40.38
C SER A 533 -22.76 -15.06 40.21
N THR A 534 -22.83 -15.61 39.00
CA THR A 534 -23.59 -16.85 38.72
C THR A 534 -23.15 -17.99 39.65
N SER A 535 -24.12 -18.67 40.27
CA SER A 535 -23.92 -19.74 41.26
C SER A 535 -23.37 -19.32 42.62
N GLU A 536 -23.16 -18.01 42.84
CA GLU A 536 -22.87 -17.48 44.17
C GLU A 536 -24.07 -17.74 45.11
N GLN A 537 -23.79 -18.09 46.35
CA GLN A 537 -24.80 -18.30 47.38
C GLN A 537 -24.64 -17.31 48.52
N ARG A 538 -25.75 -16.76 49.00
CA ARG A 538 -25.78 -15.96 50.23
C ARG A 538 -26.85 -16.47 51.18
N VAL A 539 -26.61 -16.22 52.47
CA VAL A 539 -27.62 -16.42 53.51
C VAL A 539 -28.71 -15.36 53.34
N CYS A 540 -29.96 -15.75 53.52
CA CYS A 540 -31.14 -14.90 53.42
C CYS A 540 -32.14 -15.31 54.51
N GLY A 541 -33.19 -14.52 54.76
CA GLY A 541 -34.11 -14.76 55.87
C GLY A 541 -33.67 -14.08 57.17
N ALA A 542 -34.49 -14.17 58.21
CA ALA A 542 -34.17 -13.61 59.53
C ALA A 542 -33.31 -14.55 60.36
N THR A 543 -32.87 -14.08 61.53
CA THR A 543 -32.06 -14.86 62.48
C THR A 543 -32.78 -16.15 62.90
N ASP A 544 -32.04 -17.17 63.34
CA ASP A 544 -32.61 -18.40 63.92
C ASP A 544 -33.13 -18.14 65.36
N LYS A 545 -33.96 -17.11 65.53
CA LYS A 545 -34.65 -16.74 66.76
C LYS A 545 -36.14 -16.96 66.58
N GLY A 546 -36.80 -17.45 67.63
CA GLY A 546 -38.23 -17.70 67.61
C GLY A 546 -38.61 -18.66 66.48
N GLU A 547 -39.61 -18.26 65.71
CA GLU A 547 -40.14 -19.00 64.57
C GLU A 547 -39.40 -18.73 63.25
N CYS A 548 -38.40 -17.84 63.25
CA CYS A 548 -37.61 -17.54 62.08
C CYS A 548 -36.53 -18.58 61.82
N SER A 549 -36.20 -18.75 60.53
CA SER A 549 -35.07 -19.57 60.09
C SER A 549 -34.30 -18.86 58.99
N SER A 550 -32.98 -19.04 59.02
CA SER A 550 -32.11 -18.65 57.93
C SER A 550 -32.22 -19.62 56.75
N GLY A 551 -32.23 -19.07 55.53
CA GLY A 551 -32.27 -19.80 54.26
C GLY A 551 -31.09 -19.45 53.34
N ARG A 552 -31.13 -19.96 52.10
CA ARG A 552 -30.13 -19.63 51.05
C ARG A 552 -30.77 -19.13 49.77
N GLN A 553 -30.19 -18.08 49.21
CA GLN A 553 -30.43 -17.63 47.83
C GLN A 553 -29.26 -18.07 46.96
N THR A 554 -29.57 -18.57 45.76
CA THR A 554 -28.58 -18.82 44.71
C THR A 554 -28.74 -17.79 43.61
N CYS A 555 -27.62 -17.22 43.14
CA CYS A 555 -27.61 -16.26 42.06
C CYS A 555 -27.73 -16.95 40.69
N SER A 556 -28.66 -16.49 39.85
CA SER A 556 -28.81 -16.94 38.47
C SER A 556 -29.08 -15.72 37.57
N GLY A 557 -28.33 -15.60 36.48
CA GLY A 557 -28.46 -14.47 35.54
C GLY A 557 -28.21 -13.09 36.18
N GLY A 558 -27.24 -12.99 37.10
CA GLY A 558 -26.91 -11.74 37.79
C GLY A 558 -27.92 -11.29 38.85
N LYS A 559 -28.96 -12.08 39.14
CA LYS A 559 -30.01 -11.77 40.12
C LYS A 559 -30.12 -12.87 41.18
N TRP A 560 -30.36 -12.47 42.43
CA TRP A 560 -30.61 -13.40 43.53
C TRP A 560 -31.98 -14.06 43.37
N GLY A 561 -32.02 -15.39 43.40
CA GLY A 561 -33.26 -16.15 43.37
C GLY A 561 -34.09 -16.04 44.65
N LEU A 562 -35.14 -16.85 44.77
CA LEU A 562 -35.95 -16.93 46.00
C LEU A 562 -35.13 -17.42 47.19
N CYS A 563 -35.45 -16.95 48.40
CA CYS A 563 -34.85 -17.46 49.62
C CYS A 563 -35.44 -18.82 49.95
N VAL A 564 -34.68 -19.89 49.72
CA VAL A 564 -35.14 -21.26 49.97
C VAL A 564 -34.77 -21.66 51.40
N GLY A 565 -35.76 -22.13 52.16
CA GLY A 565 -35.58 -22.64 53.54
C GLY A 565 -35.62 -21.57 54.65
N GLY A 566 -35.76 -20.29 54.31
CA GLY A 566 -35.87 -19.22 55.31
C GLY A 566 -37.31 -18.84 55.62
N LYS A 567 -37.66 -18.75 56.91
CA LYS A 567 -38.91 -18.15 57.42
C LYS A 567 -38.57 -16.78 58.01
N GLY A 568 -39.20 -15.73 57.49
CA GLY A 568 -39.02 -14.34 57.95
C GLY A 568 -39.93 -14.02 59.14
N PRO A 569 -39.73 -12.85 59.78
CA PRO A 569 -40.53 -12.43 60.92
C PRO A 569 -41.95 -12.11 60.46
N SER A 570 -42.93 -12.62 61.21
CA SER A 570 -44.34 -12.29 61.08
C SER A 570 -44.75 -11.29 62.15
N THR A 571 -45.92 -10.68 61.99
CA THR A 571 -46.51 -9.88 63.07
C THR A 571 -46.77 -10.78 64.26
N GLU A 572 -46.35 -10.31 65.44
CA GLU A 572 -46.57 -11.02 66.70
C GLU A 572 -48.05 -11.26 66.96
N VAL A 573 -48.37 -12.45 67.45
CA VAL A 573 -49.71 -12.84 67.94
C VAL A 573 -49.55 -13.55 69.29
N CYS A 574 -50.58 -13.54 70.12
CA CYS A 574 -50.58 -14.18 71.45
C CYS A 574 -50.63 -15.72 71.36
N ASN A 575 -49.58 -16.36 70.88
CA ASN A 575 -49.54 -17.81 70.60
C ASN A 575 -48.40 -18.56 71.32
N GLN A 576 -47.69 -17.90 72.23
CA GLN A 576 -46.52 -18.41 72.97
C GLN A 576 -45.29 -18.67 72.09
N LYS A 577 -45.21 -18.02 70.94
CA LYS A 577 -44.08 -18.07 70.04
C LYS A 577 -43.59 -16.66 69.77
N ASP A 578 -42.30 -16.56 69.46
CA ASP A 578 -41.65 -15.33 69.02
C ASP A 578 -41.76 -15.31 67.49
N ASP A 579 -42.85 -14.71 66.99
CA ASP A 579 -43.21 -14.69 65.57
C ASP A 579 -42.46 -13.58 64.82
N ASP A 580 -42.14 -12.47 65.49
CA ASP A 580 -41.37 -11.36 64.93
C ASP A 580 -39.85 -11.49 65.12
N CYS A 581 -39.42 -12.51 65.86
CA CYS A 581 -38.06 -13.01 65.98
C CYS A 581 -37.09 -12.01 66.64
N ASP A 582 -37.61 -11.08 67.44
CA ASP A 582 -36.80 -10.13 68.19
C ASP A 582 -36.15 -10.77 69.44
N GLY A 583 -36.65 -11.93 69.87
CA GLY A 583 -36.20 -12.69 71.02
C GLY A 583 -37.09 -12.57 72.25
N VAL A 584 -38.26 -11.93 72.14
CA VAL A 584 -39.26 -11.77 73.19
C VAL A 584 -40.58 -12.36 72.71
N VAL A 585 -40.98 -13.48 73.29
CA VAL A 585 -42.28 -14.14 73.00
C VAL A 585 -43.46 -13.22 73.35
N ASP A 586 -44.48 -13.18 72.50
CA ASP A 586 -45.79 -12.52 72.66
C ASP A 586 -45.73 -11.01 72.99
N ASN A 587 -44.80 -10.30 72.36
CA ASN A 587 -44.56 -8.87 72.57
C ASN A 587 -45.35 -7.94 71.62
N LEU A 588 -46.65 -8.18 71.43
CA LEU A 588 -47.55 -7.42 70.54
C LEU A 588 -47.20 -5.92 70.42
N GLY A 589 -46.91 -5.49 69.19
CA GLY A 589 -46.58 -4.09 68.89
C GLY A 589 -45.18 -3.64 69.32
N GLY A 590 -44.24 -4.58 69.57
CA GLY A 590 -42.85 -4.29 69.96
C GLY A 590 -42.71 -3.93 71.44
N GLY A 591 -43.60 -4.47 72.30
CA GLY A 591 -43.55 -4.25 73.74
C GLY A 591 -42.26 -4.81 74.37
N ALA A 592 -41.78 -4.20 75.44
CA ALA A 592 -40.55 -4.66 76.10
C ALA A 592 -40.72 -5.97 76.91
N SER A 593 -41.96 -6.44 77.11
CA SER A 593 -42.30 -7.73 77.74
C SER A 593 -43.77 -8.06 77.54
N VAL A 594 -44.15 -9.33 77.72
CA VAL A 594 -45.56 -9.79 77.68
C VAL A 594 -46.47 -9.07 78.69
N ALA A 595 -45.90 -8.67 79.84
CA ALA A 595 -46.65 -7.94 80.85
C ALA A 595 -47.06 -6.53 80.38
N ALA A 596 -46.30 -5.92 79.46
CA ALA A 596 -46.62 -4.62 78.89
C ALA A 596 -47.71 -4.71 77.80
N THR A 597 -47.88 -5.88 77.19
CA THR A 597 -48.73 -6.10 76.02
C THR A 597 -50.11 -6.67 76.35
N LYS A 598 -50.37 -6.93 77.63
CA LYS A 598 -51.68 -7.34 78.17
C LYS A 598 -52.26 -8.62 77.53
N CYS A 599 -51.40 -9.60 77.26
CA CYS A 599 -51.78 -10.91 76.75
C CYS A 599 -52.28 -11.85 77.88
N ALA A 600 -53.53 -12.32 77.87
CA ALA A 600 -54.08 -13.14 78.96
C ALA A 600 -53.57 -14.58 78.99
N CYS A 601 -53.22 -15.17 77.83
CA CYS A 601 -52.78 -16.57 77.71
C CYS A 601 -51.34 -16.83 78.15
N TYR A 602 -50.62 -15.79 78.60
CA TYR A 602 -49.26 -15.94 79.06
C TYR A 602 -49.20 -16.81 80.32
N GLY A 603 -48.40 -17.89 80.27
CA GLY A 603 -48.26 -18.85 81.37
C GLY A 603 -49.22 -20.04 81.33
N GLY A 604 -49.97 -20.24 80.24
CA GLY A 604 -50.74 -21.47 79.98
C GLY A 604 -52.20 -21.43 80.46
N THR A 605 -52.74 -20.24 80.71
CA THR A 605 -54.18 -20.01 80.83
C THR A 605 -54.87 -20.34 79.50
N ALA A 606 -56.01 -21.03 79.57
CA ALA A 606 -56.80 -21.32 78.38
C ALA A 606 -57.50 -20.04 77.88
N PRO A 607 -57.65 -19.85 76.56
CA PRO A 607 -58.43 -18.74 75.99
C PRO A 607 -59.81 -18.62 76.62
N GLY A 608 -60.12 -17.43 77.10
CA GLY A 608 -61.42 -17.03 77.61
C GLY A 608 -62.39 -16.66 76.49
N THR A 609 -63.59 -16.22 76.88
CA THR A 609 -64.46 -15.46 75.96
C THR A 609 -64.04 -14.00 76.06
N GLU A 610 -63.90 -13.34 74.92
CA GLU A 610 -63.48 -11.95 74.85
C GLU A 610 -64.41 -11.00 75.64
N VAL A 611 -63.83 -10.18 76.52
CA VAL A 611 -64.55 -9.18 77.32
C VAL A 611 -63.89 -7.82 77.14
N CYS A 612 -64.70 -6.77 77.05
CA CYS A 612 -64.23 -5.38 76.96
C CYS A 612 -63.60 -4.94 78.29
N ASN A 613 -62.34 -5.33 78.53
CA ASN A 613 -61.60 -5.08 79.77
C ASN A 613 -60.17 -4.56 79.50
N GLY A 614 -59.78 -4.41 78.23
CA GLY A 614 -58.46 -3.98 77.82
C GLY A 614 -57.38 -5.06 77.89
N VAL A 615 -57.73 -6.34 77.85
CA VAL A 615 -56.87 -7.53 77.85
C VAL A 615 -57.37 -8.46 76.74
N ASP A 616 -56.45 -9.04 75.97
CA ASP A 616 -56.76 -10.07 74.96
C ASP A 616 -57.13 -11.38 75.68
N ASP A 617 -58.42 -11.59 75.94
CA ASP A 617 -58.93 -12.68 76.76
C ASP A 617 -59.03 -13.99 75.96
N ASP A 618 -59.35 -13.92 74.66
CA ASP A 618 -59.45 -15.08 73.77
C ASP A 618 -58.17 -15.35 72.95
N CYS A 619 -57.16 -14.49 73.11
CA CYS A 619 -55.78 -14.68 72.66
C CYS A 619 -55.66 -14.78 71.13
N ASP A 620 -56.50 -14.04 70.41
CA ASP A 620 -56.49 -13.98 68.95
C ASP A 620 -55.59 -12.86 68.40
N GLY A 621 -55.00 -12.04 69.29
CA GLY A 621 -54.15 -10.91 68.97
C GLY A 621 -54.88 -9.55 69.00
N ALA A 622 -56.18 -9.52 69.27
CA ALA A 622 -56.96 -8.30 69.43
C ALA A 622 -57.39 -8.07 70.89
N VAL A 623 -56.70 -7.17 71.59
CA VAL A 623 -56.89 -6.81 73.02
C VAL A 623 -58.32 -6.45 73.46
N ASP A 624 -59.22 -6.13 72.53
CA ASP A 624 -60.64 -5.92 72.80
C ASP A 624 -61.42 -6.14 71.47
N GLY A 625 -61.26 -7.31 70.85
CA GLY A 625 -61.76 -7.63 69.49
C GLY A 625 -63.28 -7.66 69.31
N ILE A 626 -64.06 -7.30 70.35
CA ILE A 626 -65.52 -7.40 70.33
C ILE A 626 -66.22 -6.12 69.90
N SER A 627 -67.34 -6.33 69.20
CA SER A 627 -68.28 -5.27 68.88
C SER A 627 -69.68 -5.68 69.32
N LYS A 628 -70.50 -4.69 69.66
CA LYS A 628 -71.91 -4.89 70.02
C LYS A 628 -72.81 -4.00 69.19
N ALA A 629 -73.99 -4.49 68.85
CA ALA A 629 -75.00 -3.71 68.13
C ALA A 629 -75.50 -2.53 68.99
N CYS A 630 -75.85 -1.44 68.32
CA CYS A 630 -76.37 -0.21 68.94
C CYS A 630 -77.34 0.48 67.97
N GLY A 631 -78.25 1.31 68.47
CA GLY A 631 -79.30 1.94 67.65
C GLY A 631 -80.55 1.07 67.49
N SER A 632 -81.41 1.43 66.52
CA SER A 632 -82.69 0.75 66.22
C SER A 632 -82.78 0.46 64.72
N ASN A 633 -83.48 -0.60 64.35
CA ASN A 633 -83.81 -0.96 62.97
C ASN A 633 -85.30 -0.73 62.64
N ILE A 634 -85.98 0.07 63.45
CA ILE A 634 -87.38 0.45 63.27
C ILE A 634 -87.45 1.66 62.33
N GLY A 635 -88.44 1.68 61.44
CA GLY A 635 -88.61 2.73 60.45
C GLY A 635 -87.41 2.91 59.52
N GLU A 636 -87.02 4.16 59.31
CA GLU A 636 -85.87 4.58 58.50
C GLU A 636 -84.55 4.59 59.30
N CYS A 637 -84.57 4.19 60.57
CA CYS A 637 -83.36 4.03 61.35
C CYS A 637 -82.57 2.80 60.93
N ARG A 638 -81.28 2.88 61.18
CA ARG A 638 -80.38 1.74 60.98
C ARG A 638 -79.60 1.50 62.25
N GLU A 639 -79.50 0.23 62.62
CA GLU A 639 -78.56 -0.22 63.63
C GLU A 639 -77.12 0.08 63.18
N GLY A 640 -76.30 0.46 64.15
CA GLY A 640 -74.86 0.59 64.02
C GLY A 640 -74.13 -0.42 64.92
N SER A 641 -72.82 -0.30 64.97
CA SER A 641 -71.96 -1.11 65.84
C SER A 641 -71.06 -0.24 66.71
N GLN A 642 -70.96 -0.58 68.00
CA GLN A 642 -69.96 -0.04 68.91
C GLN A 642 -68.82 -1.03 69.02
N ILE A 643 -67.60 -0.56 68.80
CA ILE A 643 -66.38 -1.35 68.96
C ILE A 643 -65.82 -1.06 70.37
N CYS A 644 -65.42 -2.09 71.10
CA CYS A 644 -64.67 -1.88 72.33
C CYS A 644 -63.24 -1.47 71.98
N THR A 645 -62.73 -0.42 72.62
CA THR A 645 -61.33 -0.02 72.47
C THR A 645 -60.81 0.44 73.82
N ALA A 646 -59.77 -0.23 74.32
CA ALA A 646 -59.13 0.07 75.60
C ALA A 646 -60.08 -0.04 76.81
N GLY A 647 -60.92 -1.09 76.82
CA GLY A 647 -61.84 -1.39 77.93
C GLY A 647 -63.12 -0.57 77.97
N GLU A 648 -63.40 0.27 76.95
CA GLU A 648 -64.66 1.01 76.82
C GLU A 648 -65.26 0.89 75.42
N PHE A 649 -66.59 0.76 75.32
CA PHE A 649 -67.29 0.78 74.03
C PHE A 649 -67.40 2.22 73.50
N GLY A 650 -66.89 2.45 72.28
CA GLY A 650 -66.93 3.74 71.61
C GLY A 650 -68.33 4.16 71.14
N ASN A 651 -68.40 5.24 70.37
CA ASN A 651 -69.66 5.72 69.77
C ASN A 651 -70.27 4.68 68.81
N CYS A 652 -71.59 4.75 68.60
CA CYS A 652 -72.30 3.87 67.68
C CYS A 652 -71.98 4.26 66.23
N ILE A 653 -71.22 3.43 65.51
CA ILE A 653 -70.79 3.71 64.14
C ILE A 653 -71.77 3.07 63.16
N GLY A 654 -72.20 3.83 62.16
CA GLY A 654 -73.07 3.34 61.08
C GLY A 654 -74.56 3.39 61.38
N SER A 655 -74.97 3.81 62.58
CA SER A 655 -76.39 4.00 62.88
C SER A 655 -76.94 5.26 62.19
N LYS A 656 -78.22 5.18 61.78
CA LYS A 656 -79.04 6.35 61.46
C LYS A 656 -80.03 6.48 62.61
N GLY A 657 -79.92 7.56 63.38
CA GLY A 657 -80.82 7.83 64.52
C GLY A 657 -82.13 8.47 64.06
N ALA A 658 -83.10 8.52 64.99
CA ALA A 658 -84.39 9.16 64.80
C ALA A 658 -84.25 10.59 64.28
N ALA A 659 -84.96 10.92 63.21
CA ALA A 659 -85.14 12.28 62.69
C ALA A 659 -86.58 12.74 62.99
N ALA A 660 -86.89 14.03 62.88
CA ALA A 660 -88.29 14.46 63.06
C ALA A 660 -89.15 14.01 61.86
N GLU A 661 -90.36 13.53 62.14
CA GLU A 661 -91.33 13.07 61.13
C GLU A 661 -91.56 14.05 59.98
N VAL A 662 -91.59 13.52 58.76
CA VAL A 662 -91.92 14.24 57.55
C VAL A 662 -92.96 13.42 56.81
N CYS A 663 -94.14 13.98 56.57
CA CYS A 663 -95.30 13.32 55.93
C CYS A 663 -94.98 12.79 54.52
N ASN A 664 -94.28 11.66 54.44
CA ASN A 664 -93.65 11.13 53.24
C ASN A 664 -93.85 9.62 53.09
N GLN A 665 -94.72 9.04 53.93
CA GLN A 665 -95.04 7.62 54.03
C GLN A 665 -93.88 6.75 54.52
N ARG A 666 -92.99 7.34 55.32
CA ARG A 666 -91.92 6.63 56.02
C ARG A 666 -91.89 7.07 57.48
N ASP A 667 -91.50 6.14 58.33
CA ASP A 667 -91.27 6.33 59.76
C ASP A 667 -89.85 6.90 59.92
N ASP A 668 -89.72 8.24 59.97
CA ASP A 668 -88.45 8.95 59.99
C ASP A 668 -87.87 9.09 61.41
N ASP A 669 -88.73 9.02 62.43
CA ASP A 669 -88.38 9.13 63.84
C ASP A 669 -88.21 7.78 64.56
N CYS A 670 -88.52 6.70 63.86
CA CYS A 670 -88.21 5.33 64.20
C CYS A 670 -88.93 4.82 65.46
N ASP A 671 -90.10 5.38 65.76
CA ASP A 671 -90.95 4.94 66.87
C ASP A 671 -91.83 3.73 66.52
N GLY A 672 -91.89 3.35 65.24
CA GLY A 672 -92.63 2.20 64.71
C GLY A 672 -93.98 2.57 64.09
N VAL A 673 -94.31 3.85 63.99
CA VAL A 673 -95.50 4.37 63.32
C VAL A 673 -95.04 5.20 62.10
N VAL A 674 -95.83 5.19 61.04
CA VAL A 674 -95.52 5.95 59.81
C VAL A 674 -96.39 7.21 59.80
N ASP A 675 -95.75 8.38 59.66
CA ASP A 675 -96.38 9.71 59.51
C ASP A 675 -97.35 10.10 60.65
N GLU A 676 -97.05 9.74 61.90
CA GLU A 676 -97.87 10.13 63.05
C GLU A 676 -97.78 11.64 63.33
N GLY A 677 -98.92 12.32 63.26
CA GLY A 677 -99.00 13.77 63.45
C GLY A 677 -99.20 14.58 62.16
N CYS A 678 -99.34 13.93 61.01
CA CYS A 678 -99.76 14.54 59.74
C CYS A 678 -101.30 14.63 59.65
N GLY A 679 -101.85 15.83 59.51
CA GLY A 679 -103.31 16.07 59.46
C GLY A 679 -103.93 15.94 58.06
N ASP A 680 -105.16 15.41 57.98
CA ASP A 680 -105.88 15.03 56.75
C ASP A 680 -106.21 16.20 55.78
N CYS A 681 -105.34 16.50 54.82
CA CYS A 681 -105.71 17.20 53.58
C CYS A 681 -105.00 16.50 52.42
N PHE A 682 -105.72 16.08 51.37
CA PHE A 682 -105.15 15.42 50.18
C PHE A 682 -105.96 15.83 48.95
N ASN A 683 -105.88 17.10 48.57
CA ASN A 683 -106.48 17.59 47.32
C ASN A 683 -105.44 17.71 46.17
N GLY A 684 -104.15 17.55 46.46
CA GLY A 684 -103.07 17.47 45.47
C GLY A 684 -102.71 18.81 44.83
N ILE A 685 -103.09 19.94 45.43
CA ILE A 685 -102.80 21.29 44.94
C ILE A 685 -102.40 22.17 46.13
N GLN A 686 -101.28 22.91 46.00
CA GLN A 686 -100.82 23.82 47.05
C GLN A 686 -101.64 25.12 47.03
N ASP A 687 -102.50 25.33 48.03
CA ASP A 687 -103.27 26.56 48.21
C ASP A 687 -103.22 27.10 49.66
N GLY A 688 -103.62 28.35 49.86
CA GLY A 688 -103.59 28.99 51.19
C GLY A 688 -102.18 29.20 51.79
N ASP A 689 -102.05 28.97 53.09
CA ASP A 689 -100.82 29.10 53.89
C ASP A 689 -99.98 27.81 53.94
N GLU A 690 -100.28 26.86 53.05
CA GLU A 690 -99.54 25.62 52.85
C GLU A 690 -98.08 25.85 52.44
N LYS A 691 -97.16 25.23 53.18
CA LYS A 691 -95.72 25.21 52.88
C LYS A 691 -95.33 24.20 51.81
N GLY A 692 -96.23 23.30 51.41
CA GLY A 692 -96.08 22.36 50.30
C GLY A 692 -97.46 21.81 49.89
N VAL A 693 -97.54 21.05 48.79
CA VAL A 693 -98.80 20.40 48.36
C VAL A 693 -99.35 19.58 49.53
N ASP A 694 -100.50 20.01 50.08
CA ASP A 694 -101.16 19.42 51.25
C ASP A 694 -100.36 19.48 52.58
N CYS A 695 -99.47 20.48 52.76
CA CYS A 695 -98.64 20.62 53.97
C CYS A 695 -98.82 21.97 54.68
N GLY A 696 -99.68 21.97 55.72
CA GLY A 696 -99.76 22.98 56.78
C GLY A 696 -100.52 24.26 56.43
N GLY A 697 -101.80 24.33 56.77
CA GLY A 697 -102.68 25.50 56.62
C GLY A 697 -104.09 25.18 57.13
N SER A 698 -104.97 26.18 57.27
CA SER A 698 -106.34 25.98 57.81
C SER A 698 -107.45 26.44 56.86
N CYS A 699 -108.51 25.62 56.73
CA CYS A 699 -109.55 25.76 55.71
C CYS A 699 -110.80 26.55 56.17
N GLU A 700 -111.37 27.29 55.21
CA GLU A 700 -112.66 28.02 55.13
C GLU A 700 -112.78 29.54 55.45
N GLU A 701 -113.00 30.28 54.35
CA GLU A 701 -113.94 31.38 53.96
C GLU A 701 -114.22 32.72 54.71
N GLU A 702 -114.28 33.77 53.85
CA GLU A 702 -114.90 35.12 53.85
C GLU A 702 -114.32 36.38 54.57
N CYS A 703 -113.92 37.35 53.71
CA CYS A 703 -114.06 38.82 53.70
C CYS A 703 -113.51 39.74 54.81
N ALA A 704 -112.59 40.66 54.46
CA ALA A 704 -112.83 42.12 54.38
C ALA A 704 -111.57 42.97 54.06
N GLU A 705 -111.70 43.76 52.99
CA GLU A 705 -111.14 45.11 52.72
C GLU A 705 -109.62 45.38 52.54
N PHE A 706 -109.32 45.68 51.26
CA PHE A 706 -108.35 46.63 50.70
C PHE A 706 -107.86 47.75 51.65
N PRO A 707 -106.60 48.22 51.53
CA PRO A 707 -106.23 48.96 50.32
C PRO A 707 -104.78 48.87 49.79
N ILE A 708 -104.69 48.69 48.46
CA ILE A 708 -104.04 49.65 47.51
C ILE A 708 -102.53 49.52 47.23
N LEU A 709 -102.26 49.20 45.94
CA LEU A 709 -101.05 49.45 45.09
C LEU A 709 -99.76 48.64 45.43
N LEU A 710 -98.99 48.02 44.52
CA LEU A 710 -98.89 47.96 43.04
C LEU A 710 -98.09 46.67 42.73
N VAL A 711 -98.66 45.63 42.12
CA VAL A 711 -98.69 45.34 40.66
C VAL A 711 -97.32 45.10 39.99
N ALA A 712 -97.19 43.87 39.49
CA ALA A 712 -96.32 43.46 38.40
C ALA A 712 -96.56 44.28 37.11
N VAL A 713 -95.64 45.15 36.68
CA VAL A 713 -95.67 45.71 35.31
C VAL A 713 -94.29 46.04 34.69
N VAL A 714 -93.21 45.31 34.95
CA VAL A 714 -91.92 45.64 34.28
C VAL A 714 -91.32 44.52 33.41
N GLY A 715 -91.91 43.32 33.39
CA GLY A 715 -91.57 42.31 32.37
C GLY A 715 -92.08 42.66 30.96
N ILE A 716 -93.21 43.38 30.85
CA ILE A 716 -93.90 43.63 29.56
C ILE A 716 -93.49 44.97 28.90
N VAL A 717 -92.73 45.85 29.57
CA VAL A 717 -92.28 47.12 28.96
C VAL A 717 -90.97 46.98 28.17
N ILE A 718 -90.08 46.03 28.47
CA ILE A 718 -88.74 46.03 27.82
C ILE A 718 -88.75 45.33 26.45
N LEU A 719 -89.72 44.46 26.16
CA LEU A 719 -89.96 44.00 24.79
C LEU A 719 -90.52 45.12 23.88
N VAL A 720 -90.97 46.26 24.43
CA VAL A 720 -91.33 47.47 23.67
C VAL A 720 -90.15 48.44 23.50
N VAL A 721 -89.04 48.30 24.25
CA VAL A 721 -87.88 49.22 24.14
C VAL A 721 -86.86 48.78 23.08
N VAL A 722 -86.90 47.54 22.59
CA VAL A 722 -86.26 47.20 21.29
C VAL A 722 -86.82 48.09 20.17
N PHE A 723 -88.04 48.61 20.31
CA PHE A 723 -88.63 49.42 19.26
C PHE A 723 -88.52 50.92 19.44
N ILE A 724 -88.13 51.42 20.61
CA ILE A 724 -87.87 52.85 20.69
C ILE A 724 -86.54 53.10 19.98
N PHE A 725 -85.37 52.91 20.57
CA PHE A 725 -84.29 53.74 20.08
C PHE A 725 -82.99 52.92 19.87
N ILE A 726 -82.62 52.47 18.66
CA ILE A 726 -82.53 53.24 17.39
C ILE A 726 -82.63 54.74 17.65
N LYS A 727 -81.52 55.27 18.14
CA LYS A 727 -81.25 56.66 18.53
C LYS A 727 -80.92 56.63 20.01
N MET A 728 -79.72 56.32 20.40
CA MET A 728 -78.76 57.40 20.41
C MET A 728 -77.65 56.80 21.25
N ARG A 729 -76.47 56.66 20.67
CA ARG A 729 -75.58 57.83 20.73
C ARG A 729 -75.52 58.28 22.17
N ASN A 730 -74.68 57.62 22.93
CA ASN A 730 -73.53 58.27 23.51
C ASN A 730 -72.86 57.22 24.37
N ARG A 731 -71.54 57.05 24.19
CA ARG A 731 -70.63 57.71 25.12
C ARG A 731 -71.21 57.50 26.53
N GLY A 732 -71.06 56.32 27.07
CA GLY A 732 -69.76 55.77 27.32
C GLY A 732 -69.46 55.98 28.78
N ASN A 733 -68.27 55.52 29.11
CA ASN A 733 -67.53 55.97 30.27
C ASN A 733 -68.20 55.58 31.59
N SER A 734 -67.80 54.40 32.06
CA SER A 734 -66.77 54.37 33.11
C SER A 734 -66.53 55.75 33.73
N TRP A 735 -67.03 55.97 34.94
CA TRP A 735 -66.57 57.03 35.80
C TRP A 735 -66.55 56.50 37.23
N GLU A 736 -65.35 56.42 37.80
CA GLU A 736 -65.07 56.10 39.20
C GLU A 736 -64.84 54.61 39.56
N LYS A 737 -64.19 53.79 38.73
CA LYS A 737 -62.74 53.93 38.49
C LYS A 737 -62.42 55.16 37.66
N LEU A 738 -62.10 56.24 38.37
CA LEU A 738 -61.21 57.27 37.87
C LEU A 738 -59.91 56.53 37.68
N ASP A 739 -59.73 56.16 36.42
CA ASP A 739 -58.67 56.74 35.65
C ASP A 739 -57.28 56.21 35.99
N GLN A 740 -56.76 55.55 34.96
CA GLN A 740 -55.35 55.64 34.60
C GLN A 740 -54.36 55.10 35.62
N LYS A 741 -53.95 53.85 35.37
CA LYS A 741 -52.60 53.67 34.80
C LYS A 741 -52.46 52.32 34.11
N TYR A 742 -52.75 52.31 32.79
CA TYR A 742 -52.20 51.40 31.75
C TYR A 742 -52.28 49.87 32.00
N SER A 743 -53.28 49.16 31.50
CA SER A 743 -53.35 48.54 30.15
C SER A 743 -52.06 47.87 29.67
N TYR A 744 -52.02 46.54 29.61
CA TYR A 744 -52.15 45.75 28.37
C TYR A 744 -51.78 44.27 28.64
N LYS A 745 -52.59 43.36 28.09
CA LYS A 745 -52.39 41.89 28.11
C LYS A 745 -51.62 41.48 26.83
N PRO A 746 -51.05 40.27 26.77
CA PRO A 746 -50.02 39.85 25.83
C PRO A 746 -50.53 39.71 24.39
N SER A 747 -49.59 39.88 23.46
CA SER A 747 -49.41 38.94 22.36
C SER A 747 -48.24 38.03 22.69
#